data_AF-A0A1F1UXG3-F1
#
_entry.id   AF-A0A1F1UXG3-F1
#
_cell.length_a   1.000
_cell.length_b   1.000
_cell.length_c   1.000
_cell.angle_alpha   90.00
_cell.angle_beta   90.00
_cell.angle_gamma   90.00
#
_symmetry.space_group_name_H-M   'P 1'
#
loop_
_entity.id
_entity.type
_entity.pdbx_description
1 polymer ?
#
loop_
_entity_poly.entity_id
_entity_poly.type
_entity_poly.pdbx_seq_one_letter_code
_entity_poly.pdbx_strand_id
1 'polypeptide(L)'
;MPKYVLHGLWTSDAGLVIWAEQVEGHRIVTIGQVPEGTFPPIVHSLLDDSRFRHREILLLQTPKGRQVTLRAPVAKFAPEDAIRFLESIAHLDGPSPAATPSQRQSIAPDLYWLIRMYAGLTKFIRAGRVSIHVPYRENQWFAQWQLGTGLEERGWLAEMIAAAPGVLTANNHKLSEDCTTTFTHWIASTRLRDTATSEAGRPFPRHDFVLSLMFDTPLRRGGPSLAQQIGDWNGTITAANLQLVFIAEDPQEPLMDLDDDRDGDVSGNSDAAAAEPLWPVRIQVRSQADSPRPVRMADFDSASADHLRGQLRSAIAVSELLDPSLHGAQGRTDGDWDVLLTADQIVEFVQNVAPALRAEGFVVMLPRTWATAETSSQLKLARHEDPHDSATVTRMGFDTLVKYDWRLSIGGVELTDDEMAELARSKTGLIKLRGEWVLADTKHLSKSAKYLNKLKESTLKNALAEAEAAEIHARLAEAGGSEDAEQLAEIARAARAEYERLKEAQGEGVVSAAELRQLALETGDDSPIAFTGSPWFTSLVGGTDRPAPERVEVPETVNAELREYQRRGVDWLYYMSRNNLGAVLADDMGLGKTLQLLSLLAVEEANGRKTGPTLVVAPTSVVGNWAREAARFVPGMKVRVHHGTGRLKGDELFAAAEEADIVISSYGTVARDVKDLAKVRWDHVVLDEAQAIKNSGTQASKSVRALPARHRIALTGTPIENKLSELRSILDFVNPGMLGSQSFFRNHFAKVIEAHSEAPVALEMSERLQRLTAPFIMRRLKTDTAIISDLPEKAEHVIAVDMTAEQAALYKALVDTMQEELQNRKGIARKGLVLSTITRIKQICNHPAHFLGDGSPVTIKGVHRSGKVQKLMELLDNAIETDQRVLIFTQYKAFGDILQPYLSERLGGKIPFLHGGVGKTARDKMVEDFQTDNGPRAMILSLKAGGTGLNLTAASMVIHLDRWWNPAVENQATDRAFRIGQDKNVTVYKIITRGTMEESIQDILDGKTQLAGTVVGQGEGWITELDTDDLAQLISYRGQND
;
A
#
# COMPACT_ATOMS: atom_id res chain seq x y z
N MET A 1 -46.37 29.80 -42.74
CA MET A 1 -45.22 30.31 -43.49
C MET A 1 -45.25 31.83 -43.46
N PRO A 2 -44.10 32.50 -43.26
CA PRO A 2 -44.03 33.95 -43.25
C PRO A 2 -44.46 34.53 -44.62
N LYS A 3 -45.15 35.68 -44.62
CA LYS A 3 -45.49 36.40 -45.86
C LYS A 3 -44.32 37.24 -46.39
N TYR A 4 -43.46 37.69 -45.48
CA TYR A 4 -42.24 38.44 -45.78
C TYR A 4 -41.07 37.82 -45.04
N VAL A 5 -39.90 37.79 -45.68
CA VAL A 5 -38.68 37.20 -45.15
C VAL A 5 -37.53 38.19 -45.29
N LEU A 6 -36.70 38.32 -44.26
CA LEU A 6 -35.51 39.16 -44.24
C LEU A 6 -34.26 38.33 -44.49
N HIS A 7 -33.52 38.70 -45.53
CA HIS A 7 -32.30 38.03 -45.96
C HIS A 7 -31.05 38.85 -45.66
N GLY A 8 -29.91 38.17 -45.54
CA GLY A 8 -28.61 38.76 -45.26
C GLY A 8 -27.52 38.09 -46.08
N LEU A 9 -26.65 38.91 -46.67
CA LEU A 9 -25.51 38.48 -47.47
C LEU A 9 -24.25 39.20 -47.00
N TRP A 10 -23.17 38.45 -46.75
CA TRP A 10 -21.85 39.04 -46.49
C TRP A 10 -21.02 39.10 -47.78
N THR A 11 -20.60 40.29 -48.19
CA THR A 11 -19.74 40.52 -49.35
C THR A 11 -18.38 41.08 -48.92
N SER A 12 -17.33 40.71 -49.66
CA SER A 12 -15.95 41.15 -49.41
C SER A 12 -15.79 42.67 -49.47
N ASP A 13 -16.59 43.34 -50.31
CA ASP A 13 -16.39 44.74 -50.66
C ASP A 13 -17.29 45.70 -49.86
N ALA A 14 -18.41 45.21 -49.32
CA ALA A 14 -19.43 46.06 -48.70
C ALA A 14 -19.87 45.62 -47.30
N GLY A 15 -19.35 44.51 -46.76
CA GLY A 15 -19.76 43.97 -45.47
C GLY A 15 -21.10 43.25 -45.55
N LEU A 16 -22.09 43.68 -44.77
CA LEU A 16 -23.41 43.05 -44.72
C LEU A 16 -24.43 43.78 -45.61
N VAL A 17 -25.10 43.01 -46.46
CA VAL A 17 -26.17 43.46 -47.36
C VAL A 17 -27.47 42.79 -46.95
N ILE A 18 -28.53 43.57 -46.72
CA ILE A 18 -29.83 43.08 -46.23
C ILE A 18 -30.93 43.47 -47.21
N TRP A 19 -31.85 42.55 -47.48
CA TRP A 19 -33.07 42.82 -48.24
C TRP A 19 -34.30 42.09 -47.69
N ALA A 20 -35.48 42.62 -48.00
CA ALA A 20 -36.75 41.99 -47.65
C ALA A 20 -37.41 41.38 -48.90
N GLU A 21 -37.89 40.15 -48.79
CA GLU A 21 -38.62 39.43 -49.84
C GLU A 21 -40.07 39.22 -49.42
N GLN A 22 -41.01 39.51 -50.31
CA GLN A 22 -42.38 39.00 -50.23
C GLN A 22 -42.40 37.59 -50.84
N VAL A 23 -42.72 36.60 -50.00
CA VAL A 23 -42.63 35.17 -50.34
C VAL A 23 -43.57 34.81 -51.48
N GLU A 24 -44.78 35.38 -51.46
CA GLU A 24 -45.73 35.24 -52.56
C GLU A 24 -45.27 36.08 -53.75
N GLY A 25 -44.81 35.40 -54.81
CA GLY A 25 -44.32 36.04 -56.03
C GLY A 25 -42.83 36.41 -56.03
N HIS A 26 -42.06 36.06 -54.99
CA HIS A 26 -40.61 36.26 -54.89
C HIS A 26 -40.16 37.69 -55.23
N ARG A 27 -40.89 38.68 -54.67
CA ARG A 27 -40.66 40.08 -54.97
C ARG A 27 -39.82 40.72 -53.87
N ILE A 28 -38.71 41.35 -54.25
CA ILE A 28 -37.91 42.15 -53.32
C ILE A 28 -38.60 43.50 -53.08
N VAL A 29 -38.79 43.84 -51.82
CA VAL A 29 -39.53 45.02 -51.34
C VAL A 29 -38.66 45.86 -50.40
N THR A 30 -39.02 47.13 -50.20
CA THR A 30 -38.39 47.97 -49.17
C THR A 30 -39.04 47.72 -47.81
N ILE A 31 -38.37 48.11 -46.73
CA ILE A 31 -38.86 47.83 -45.36
C ILE A 31 -40.21 48.51 -45.08
N GLY A 32 -40.48 49.69 -45.64
CA GLY A 32 -41.76 50.39 -45.50
C GLY A 32 -42.94 49.75 -46.27
N GLN A 33 -42.68 48.76 -47.13
CA GLN A 33 -43.71 47.97 -47.80
C GLN A 33 -44.11 46.72 -47.01
N VAL A 34 -43.42 46.45 -45.89
CA VAL A 34 -43.69 45.31 -45.00
C VAL A 34 -44.61 45.78 -43.85
N PRO A 35 -45.72 45.08 -43.56
CA PRO A 35 -46.61 45.45 -42.45
C PRO A 35 -45.88 45.50 -41.10
N GLU A 36 -46.18 46.50 -40.28
CA GLU A 36 -45.61 46.62 -38.93
C GLU A 36 -45.89 45.36 -38.09
N GLY A 37 -44.88 44.94 -37.31
CA GLY A 37 -44.95 43.74 -36.48
C GLY A 37 -44.60 42.43 -37.20
N THR A 38 -44.34 42.46 -38.51
CA THR A 38 -43.91 41.28 -39.29
C THR A 38 -42.51 40.80 -38.88
N PHE A 39 -41.54 41.72 -38.80
CA PHE A 39 -40.19 41.40 -38.33
C PHE A 39 -40.07 41.65 -36.81
N PRO A 40 -39.05 41.06 -36.14
CA PRO A 40 -38.74 41.37 -34.75
C PRO A 40 -38.60 42.90 -34.50
N PRO A 41 -39.05 43.44 -33.36
CA PRO A 41 -39.00 44.89 -33.09
C PRO A 41 -37.60 45.50 -33.26
N ILE A 42 -36.55 44.77 -32.88
CA ILE A 42 -35.16 45.20 -33.03
C ILE A 42 -34.77 45.45 -34.50
N VAL A 43 -35.30 44.67 -35.46
CA VAL A 43 -35.03 44.82 -36.89
C VAL A 43 -35.59 46.15 -37.40
N HIS A 44 -36.80 46.51 -36.99
CA HIS A 44 -37.42 47.79 -37.35
C HIS A 44 -36.68 49.00 -36.76
N SER A 45 -35.98 48.84 -35.64
CA SER A 45 -35.14 49.91 -35.08
C SER A 45 -33.82 50.11 -35.82
N LEU A 46 -33.36 49.10 -36.56
CA LEU A 46 -32.08 49.11 -37.27
C LEU A 46 -32.22 49.38 -38.78
N LEU A 47 -33.41 49.15 -39.34
CA LEU A 47 -33.71 49.31 -40.77
C LEU A 47 -34.81 50.35 -40.99
N ASP A 48 -34.51 51.36 -41.81
CA ASP A 48 -35.47 52.34 -42.30
C ASP A 48 -35.44 52.39 -43.84
N ASP A 49 -36.46 52.98 -44.46
CA ASP A 49 -36.54 53.09 -45.94
C ASP A 49 -35.39 53.92 -46.55
N SER A 50 -34.75 54.80 -45.76
CA SER A 50 -33.62 55.59 -46.24
C SER A 50 -32.37 54.75 -46.47
N ARG A 51 -32.24 53.60 -45.79
CA ARG A 51 -31.13 52.65 -45.99
C ARG A 51 -31.27 51.82 -47.27
N PHE A 52 -32.46 51.72 -47.86
CA PHE A 52 -32.74 50.94 -49.09
C PHE A 52 -32.52 51.74 -50.40
N ARG A 53 -31.79 52.86 -50.34
CA ARG A 53 -31.49 53.71 -51.51
C ARG A 53 -30.51 53.06 -52.48
N HIS A 54 -29.70 52.12 -52.02
CA HIS A 54 -28.70 51.44 -52.84
C HIS A 54 -29.30 50.24 -53.55
N ARG A 55 -28.86 50.01 -54.80
CA ARG A 55 -29.27 48.82 -55.57
C ARG A 55 -28.07 47.94 -55.88
N GLU A 56 -28.08 46.74 -55.32
CA GLU A 56 -27.03 45.74 -55.53
C GLU A 56 -27.49 44.66 -56.50
N ILE A 57 -26.54 44.11 -57.25
CA ILE A 57 -26.75 42.94 -58.09
C ILE A 57 -26.62 41.71 -57.21
N LEU A 58 -27.72 40.99 -57.01
CA LEU A 58 -27.76 39.75 -56.21
C LEU A 58 -27.94 38.55 -57.14
N LEU A 59 -27.12 37.52 -56.94
CA LEU A 59 -27.31 36.21 -57.55
C LEU A 59 -28.20 35.37 -56.63
N LEU A 60 -29.48 35.21 -56.98
CA LEU A 60 -30.47 34.50 -56.17
C LEU A 60 -30.83 33.17 -56.81
N GLN A 61 -31.17 32.17 -55.99
CA GLN A 61 -31.66 30.88 -56.48
C GLN A 61 -33.17 30.82 -56.37
N THR A 62 -33.85 30.58 -57.49
CA THR A 62 -35.31 30.38 -57.50
C THR A 62 -35.70 29.06 -56.81
N PRO A 63 -36.96 28.88 -56.37
CA PRO A 63 -37.42 27.60 -55.80
C PRO A 63 -37.26 26.38 -56.72
N LYS A 64 -37.11 26.60 -58.03
CA LYS A 64 -36.84 25.56 -59.03
C LYS A 64 -35.33 25.31 -59.25
N GLY A 65 -34.47 25.84 -58.39
CA GLY A 65 -33.01 25.65 -58.44
C GLY A 65 -32.28 26.51 -59.47
N ARG A 66 -32.97 27.30 -60.30
CA ARG A 66 -32.36 28.17 -61.33
C ARG A 66 -31.77 29.42 -60.69
N GLN A 67 -30.51 29.73 -61.00
CA GLN A 67 -29.86 30.97 -60.59
C GLN A 67 -30.34 32.15 -61.46
N VAL A 68 -30.70 33.25 -60.81
CA VAL A 68 -31.18 34.49 -61.44
C VAL A 68 -30.44 35.66 -60.83
N THR A 69 -29.84 36.47 -61.68
CA THR A 69 -29.20 37.73 -61.28
C THR A 69 -30.24 38.84 -61.32
N LEU A 70 -30.49 39.50 -60.17
CA LEU A 70 -31.46 40.59 -60.07
C LEU A 70 -30.88 41.79 -59.35
N ARG A 71 -31.24 42.99 -59.82
CA ARG A 71 -30.85 44.25 -59.19
C ARG A 71 -31.88 44.68 -58.16
N ALA A 72 -31.53 44.54 -56.88
CA ALA A 72 -32.42 44.62 -55.74
C ALA A 72 -32.17 45.89 -54.88
N PRO A 73 -33.21 46.53 -54.31
CA PRO A 73 -33.00 47.53 -53.25
C PRO A 73 -32.49 46.84 -51.98
N VAL A 74 -31.40 47.32 -51.42
CA VAL A 74 -30.75 46.70 -50.25
C VAL A 74 -30.28 47.75 -49.23
N ALA A 75 -30.22 47.35 -47.97
CA ALA A 75 -29.49 48.07 -46.93
C ALA A 75 -28.06 47.54 -46.83
N LYS A 76 -27.06 48.42 -46.91
CA LYS A 76 -25.63 48.08 -46.81
C LYS A 76 -25.06 48.53 -45.48
N PHE A 77 -24.24 47.68 -44.86
CA PHE A 77 -23.51 47.96 -43.62
C PHE A 77 -22.04 47.64 -43.84
N ALA A 78 -21.17 48.64 -43.64
CA ALA A 78 -19.73 48.42 -43.62
C ALA A 78 -19.38 47.34 -42.59
N PRO A 79 -18.27 46.59 -42.76
CA PRO A 79 -17.93 45.46 -41.89
C PRO A 79 -18.02 45.75 -40.39
N GLU A 80 -17.61 46.94 -39.94
CA GLU A 80 -17.77 47.36 -38.54
C GLU A 80 -19.25 47.44 -38.10
N ASP A 81 -20.07 48.20 -38.82
CA ASP A 81 -21.48 48.39 -38.51
C ASP A 81 -22.26 47.07 -38.63
N ALA A 82 -21.82 46.20 -39.52
CA ALA A 82 -22.38 44.87 -39.70
C ALA A 82 -22.21 44.00 -38.45
N ILE A 83 -21.08 44.08 -37.75
CA ILE A 83 -20.87 43.35 -36.48
C ILE A 83 -21.86 43.83 -35.42
N ARG A 84 -22.06 45.15 -35.30
CA ARG A 84 -23.02 45.72 -34.34
C ARG A 84 -24.45 45.33 -34.68
N PHE A 85 -24.79 45.32 -35.97
CA PHE A 85 -26.08 44.83 -36.44
C PHE A 85 -26.28 43.36 -36.04
N LEU A 86 -25.34 42.47 -36.34
CA LEU A 86 -25.41 41.05 -36.00
C LEU A 86 -25.46 40.80 -34.49
N GLU A 87 -24.68 41.54 -33.70
CA GLU A 87 -24.71 41.47 -32.24
C GLU A 87 -26.10 41.79 -31.68
N SER A 88 -26.73 42.85 -32.17
CA SER A 88 -28.05 43.28 -31.71
C SER A 88 -29.16 42.26 -32.02
N ILE A 89 -29.00 41.44 -33.06
CA ILE A 89 -29.99 40.43 -33.47
C ILE A 89 -29.56 39.00 -33.11
N ALA A 90 -28.39 38.78 -32.53
CA ALA A 90 -27.85 37.44 -32.25
C ALA A 90 -28.76 36.61 -31.33
N HIS A 91 -29.50 37.28 -30.43
CA HIS A 91 -30.45 36.65 -29.51
C HIS A 91 -31.67 36.01 -30.21
N LEU A 92 -31.85 36.22 -31.52
CA LEU A 92 -32.91 35.61 -32.31
C LEU A 92 -32.64 34.13 -32.63
N ASP A 93 -31.39 33.65 -32.52
CA ASP A 93 -31.00 32.24 -32.68
C ASP A 93 -31.25 31.45 -31.38
N GLY A 94 -32.52 31.43 -30.97
CA GLY A 94 -32.98 30.82 -29.73
C GLY A 94 -34.34 31.38 -29.29
N PRO A 95 -35.03 30.74 -28.32
CA PRO A 95 -36.23 31.31 -27.71
C PRO A 95 -35.87 32.56 -26.90
N SER A 96 -36.38 33.71 -27.32
CA SER A 96 -36.19 35.00 -26.65
C SER A 96 -37.52 35.72 -26.46
N PRO A 97 -37.77 36.36 -25.29
CA PRO A 97 -38.96 37.18 -25.07
C PRO A 97 -39.04 38.42 -25.99
N ALA A 98 -37.94 38.77 -26.66
CA ALA A 98 -37.86 39.92 -27.57
C ALA A 98 -38.49 39.68 -28.95
N ALA A 99 -38.82 38.44 -29.33
CA ALA A 99 -39.42 38.12 -30.63
C ALA A 99 -40.37 36.91 -30.56
N THR A 100 -41.56 37.04 -31.14
CA THR A 100 -42.53 35.94 -31.24
C THR A 100 -42.02 34.82 -32.16
N PRO A 101 -42.52 33.58 -32.02
CA PRO A 101 -42.18 32.48 -32.94
C PRO A 101 -42.46 32.82 -34.42
N SER A 102 -43.55 33.54 -34.71
CA SER A 102 -43.89 33.99 -36.06
C SER A 102 -42.90 35.03 -36.60
N GLN A 103 -42.43 35.95 -35.76
CA GLN A 103 -41.40 36.93 -36.15
C GLN A 103 -40.04 36.26 -36.37
N ARG A 104 -39.68 35.24 -35.60
CA ARG A 104 -38.44 34.47 -35.85
C ARG A 104 -38.49 33.72 -37.17
N GLN A 105 -39.66 33.17 -37.54
CA GLN A 105 -39.86 32.53 -38.84
C GLN A 105 -39.72 33.50 -40.03
N SER A 106 -39.78 34.81 -39.82
CA SER A 106 -39.58 35.82 -40.87
C SER A 106 -38.10 36.16 -41.14
N ILE A 107 -37.15 35.56 -40.41
CA ILE A 107 -35.71 35.70 -40.69
C ILE A 107 -35.25 34.53 -41.57
N ALA A 108 -34.56 34.82 -42.66
CA ALA A 108 -34.13 33.81 -43.63
C ALA A 108 -32.99 32.91 -43.09
N PRO A 109 -32.83 31.70 -43.64
CA PRO A 109 -31.73 30.81 -43.29
C PRO A 109 -30.34 31.41 -43.51
N ASP A 110 -30.15 32.24 -44.53
CA ASP A 110 -28.89 32.95 -44.83
C ASP A 110 -28.52 33.97 -43.73
N LEU A 111 -29.49 34.75 -43.25
CA LEU A 111 -29.26 35.67 -42.13
C LEU A 111 -29.06 34.90 -40.81
N TYR A 112 -29.77 33.79 -40.59
CA TYR A 112 -29.52 32.91 -39.44
C TYR A 112 -28.13 32.28 -39.46
N TRP A 113 -27.64 31.89 -40.63
CA TRP A 113 -26.28 31.39 -40.79
C TRP A 113 -25.25 32.45 -40.39
N LEU A 114 -25.44 33.71 -40.81
CA LEU A 114 -24.57 34.81 -40.42
C LEU A 114 -24.59 35.09 -38.91
N ILE A 115 -25.77 34.98 -38.27
CA ILE A 115 -25.91 35.07 -36.80
C ILE A 115 -25.10 33.96 -36.12
N ARG A 116 -25.22 32.72 -36.60
CA ARG A 116 -24.49 31.55 -36.06
C ARG A 116 -23.00 31.65 -36.27
N MET A 117 -22.58 32.12 -37.46
CA MET A 117 -21.18 32.38 -37.77
C MET A 117 -20.60 33.44 -36.82
N TYR A 118 -21.30 34.56 -36.65
CA TYR A 118 -20.93 35.59 -35.67
C TYR A 118 -20.84 35.03 -34.24
N ALA A 119 -21.83 34.24 -33.79
CA ALA A 119 -21.84 33.67 -32.46
C ALA A 119 -20.70 32.66 -32.24
N GLY A 120 -20.41 31.82 -33.23
CA GLY A 120 -19.33 30.84 -33.18
C GLY A 120 -17.95 31.50 -33.18
N LEU A 121 -17.69 32.41 -34.13
CA LEU A 121 -16.45 33.19 -34.16
C LEU A 121 -16.25 33.98 -32.86
N THR A 122 -17.33 34.55 -32.30
CA THR A 122 -17.28 35.23 -31.00
C THR A 122 -16.82 34.31 -29.87
N LYS A 123 -17.21 33.02 -29.88
CA LYS A 123 -16.74 32.05 -28.88
C LYS A 123 -15.23 31.79 -29.01
N PHE A 124 -14.74 31.56 -30.23
CA PHE A 124 -13.30 31.37 -30.48
C PHE A 124 -12.49 32.60 -30.08
N ILE A 125 -12.96 33.80 -30.44
CA ILE A 125 -12.32 35.07 -30.09
C ILE A 125 -12.28 35.26 -28.56
N ARG A 126 -13.37 34.98 -27.85
CA ARG A 126 -13.41 35.05 -26.37
C ARG A 126 -12.49 34.04 -25.70
N ALA A 127 -12.30 32.87 -26.33
CA ALA A 127 -11.36 31.86 -25.88
C ALA A 127 -9.89 32.20 -26.23
N GLY A 128 -9.63 33.33 -26.90
CA GLY A 128 -8.29 33.73 -27.33
C GLY A 128 -7.75 32.92 -28.52
N ARG A 129 -8.61 32.18 -29.23
CA ARG A 129 -8.26 31.33 -30.38
C ARG A 129 -8.12 32.14 -31.67
N VAL A 130 -7.29 33.18 -31.63
CA VAL A 130 -6.99 34.06 -32.77
C VAL A 130 -5.49 34.18 -32.95
N SER A 131 -5.07 34.29 -34.20
CA SER A 131 -3.69 34.63 -34.56
C SER A 131 -3.67 35.97 -35.30
N ILE A 132 -2.49 36.39 -35.74
CA ILE A 132 -2.29 37.70 -36.38
C ILE A 132 -1.82 37.45 -37.81
N HIS A 133 -2.38 38.21 -38.75
CA HIS A 133 -1.83 38.30 -40.10
C HIS A 133 -1.62 39.76 -40.48
N VAL A 134 -0.75 39.99 -41.45
CA VAL A 134 -0.36 41.33 -41.89
C VAL A 134 -0.69 41.47 -43.38
N PRO A 135 -1.95 41.75 -43.77
CA PRO A 135 -2.32 41.87 -45.18
C PRO A 135 -1.84 43.20 -45.80
N TYR A 136 -1.57 43.17 -47.10
CA TYR A 136 -1.31 44.35 -47.92
C TYR A 136 -2.58 44.73 -48.69
N ARG A 137 -3.15 45.91 -48.41
CA ARG A 137 -4.40 46.42 -49.03
C ARG A 137 -4.26 47.92 -49.28
N GLU A 138 -4.86 48.43 -50.35
CA GLU A 138 -4.87 49.88 -50.67
C GLU A 138 -3.46 50.53 -50.64
N ASN A 139 -2.44 49.80 -51.11
CA ASN A 139 -1.05 50.22 -51.12
C ASN A 139 -0.43 50.48 -49.72
N GLN A 140 -1.01 49.88 -48.68
CA GLN A 140 -0.57 49.98 -47.28
C GLN A 140 -0.66 48.61 -46.58
N TRP A 141 0.09 48.44 -45.49
CA TRP A 141 0.07 47.22 -44.66
C TRP A 141 -0.79 47.44 -43.42
N PHE A 142 -1.56 46.44 -43.04
CA PHE A 142 -2.42 46.45 -41.86
C PHE A 142 -2.07 45.26 -40.97
N ALA A 143 -2.24 45.37 -39.66
CA ALA A 143 -2.23 44.23 -38.77
C ALA A 143 -3.68 43.84 -38.47
N GLN A 144 -4.03 42.58 -38.72
CA GLN A 144 -5.39 42.09 -38.56
C GLN A 144 -5.43 40.77 -37.80
N TRP A 145 -6.44 40.61 -36.95
CA TRP A 145 -6.75 39.33 -36.33
C TRP A 145 -7.27 38.37 -37.39
N GLN A 146 -6.85 37.12 -37.30
CA GLN A 146 -7.41 36.02 -38.06
C GLN A 146 -7.75 34.88 -37.11
N LEU A 147 -8.62 33.97 -37.53
CA LEU A 147 -8.93 32.78 -36.75
C LEU A 147 -7.67 31.93 -36.54
N GLY A 148 -7.58 31.25 -35.40
CA GLY A 148 -6.48 30.32 -35.14
C GLY A 148 -6.33 29.27 -36.23
N THR A 149 -5.10 28.80 -36.46
CA THR A 149 -4.78 27.79 -37.48
C THR A 149 -4.89 26.35 -36.96
N GLY A 150 -5.50 26.13 -35.81
CA GLY A 150 -5.68 24.81 -35.19
C GLY A 150 -6.70 23.93 -35.92
N LEU A 151 -6.72 22.63 -35.59
CA LEU A 151 -7.59 21.67 -36.27
C LEU A 151 -9.07 21.85 -35.91
N GLU A 152 -9.37 22.25 -34.67
CA GLU A 152 -10.73 22.56 -34.19
C GLU A 152 -11.34 23.75 -34.94
N GLU A 153 -10.60 24.84 -35.10
CA GLU A 153 -11.05 26.04 -35.81
C GLU A 153 -11.27 25.73 -37.30
N ARG A 154 -10.34 24.97 -37.92
CA ARG A 154 -10.45 24.56 -39.33
C ARG A 154 -11.63 23.61 -39.55
N GLY A 155 -11.83 22.64 -38.66
CA GLY A 155 -12.93 21.68 -38.73
C GLY A 155 -14.30 22.36 -38.57
N TRP A 156 -14.46 23.17 -37.53
CA TRP A 156 -15.69 23.94 -37.31
C TRP A 156 -15.98 24.89 -38.47
N LEU A 157 -14.97 25.61 -38.97
CA LEU A 157 -15.15 26.50 -40.11
C LEU A 157 -15.55 25.71 -41.36
N ALA A 158 -14.92 24.57 -41.63
CA ALA A 158 -15.27 23.72 -42.77
C ALA A 158 -16.73 23.23 -42.68
N GLU A 159 -17.19 22.80 -41.51
CA GLU A 159 -18.59 22.41 -41.27
C GLU A 159 -19.54 23.59 -41.47
N MET A 160 -19.21 24.76 -40.94
CA MET A 160 -20.02 25.97 -41.12
C MET A 160 -20.11 26.39 -42.58
N ILE A 161 -19.00 26.33 -43.33
CA ILE A 161 -18.95 26.64 -44.76
C ILE A 161 -19.72 25.60 -45.56
N ALA A 162 -19.63 24.31 -45.21
CA ALA A 162 -20.43 23.25 -45.84
C ALA A 162 -21.93 23.43 -45.58
N ALA A 163 -22.31 23.97 -44.42
CA ALA A 163 -23.68 24.31 -44.06
C ALA A 163 -24.16 25.68 -44.60
N ALA A 164 -23.31 26.43 -45.31
CA ALA A 164 -23.66 27.76 -45.81
C ALA A 164 -24.75 27.68 -46.89
N PRO A 165 -25.86 28.43 -46.75
CA PRO A 165 -26.86 28.55 -47.81
C PRO A 165 -26.23 28.96 -49.14
N GLY A 166 -26.66 28.33 -50.23
CA GLY A 166 -26.05 28.52 -51.56
C GLY A 166 -26.04 29.98 -52.06
N VAL A 167 -26.92 30.83 -51.56
CA VAL A 167 -26.91 32.27 -51.86
C VAL A 167 -25.65 32.97 -51.33
N LEU A 168 -25.10 32.54 -50.19
CA LEU A 168 -23.88 33.11 -49.62
C LEU A 168 -22.65 32.72 -50.45
N THR A 169 -22.52 31.44 -50.79
CA THR A 169 -21.38 30.93 -51.58
C THR A 169 -21.42 31.41 -53.03
N ALA A 170 -22.61 31.57 -53.62
CA ALA A 170 -22.77 32.08 -54.97
C ALA A 170 -22.43 33.57 -55.13
N ASN A 171 -22.61 34.37 -54.07
CA ASN A 171 -22.31 35.80 -54.10
C ASN A 171 -20.95 36.14 -53.45
N ASN A 172 -20.33 35.22 -52.70
CA ASN A 172 -19.01 35.39 -52.12
C ASN A 172 -18.17 34.10 -52.26
N HIS A 173 -17.33 34.07 -53.30
CA HIS A 173 -16.42 32.95 -53.56
C HIS A 173 -15.28 32.84 -52.54
N LYS A 174 -15.03 33.90 -51.76
CA LYS A 174 -14.02 33.96 -50.70
C LYS A 174 -14.63 33.83 -49.31
N LEU A 175 -15.85 33.34 -49.18
CA LEU A 175 -16.58 33.29 -47.91
C LEU A 175 -15.77 32.66 -46.77
N SER A 176 -15.03 31.57 -47.04
CA SER A 176 -14.16 30.93 -46.04
C SER A 176 -13.01 31.83 -45.59
N GLU A 177 -12.33 32.48 -46.54
CA GLU A 177 -11.23 33.42 -46.27
C GLU A 177 -11.75 34.66 -45.51
N ASP A 178 -12.89 35.21 -45.92
CA ASP A 178 -13.54 36.35 -45.28
C ASP A 178 -13.95 36.03 -43.85
N CYS A 179 -14.50 34.84 -43.58
CA CYS A 179 -14.83 34.41 -42.21
C CYS A 179 -13.56 34.28 -41.35
N THR A 180 -12.50 33.69 -41.91
CA THR A 180 -11.21 33.49 -41.23
C THR A 180 -10.52 34.82 -40.90
N THR A 181 -10.60 35.80 -41.80
CA THR A 181 -9.81 37.04 -41.72
C THR A 181 -10.70 38.24 -41.41
N THR A 182 -11.42 38.76 -42.39
CA THR A 182 -12.22 40.00 -42.29
C THR A 182 -13.25 39.95 -41.16
N PHE A 183 -14.07 38.91 -41.10
CA PHE A 183 -15.13 38.78 -40.11
C PHE A 183 -14.55 38.63 -38.69
N THR A 184 -13.54 37.77 -38.56
CA THR A 184 -12.81 37.57 -37.29
C THR A 184 -12.15 38.85 -36.81
N HIS A 185 -11.52 39.61 -37.73
CA HIS A 185 -10.90 40.90 -37.42
C HIS A 185 -11.91 41.89 -36.86
N TRP A 186 -13.03 42.12 -37.54
CA TRP A 186 -14.01 43.11 -37.12
C TRP A 186 -14.74 42.72 -35.82
N ILE A 187 -14.98 41.42 -35.58
CA ILE A 187 -15.55 40.97 -34.29
C ILE A 187 -14.55 41.23 -33.16
N ALA A 188 -13.27 40.88 -33.35
CA ALA A 188 -12.24 41.06 -32.34
C ALA A 188 -11.96 42.55 -32.07
N SER A 189 -11.80 43.36 -33.13
CA SER A 189 -11.49 44.79 -33.02
C SER A 189 -12.63 45.56 -32.35
N THR A 190 -13.89 45.32 -32.73
CA THR A 190 -15.06 45.96 -32.11
C THR A 190 -15.11 45.70 -30.61
N ARG A 191 -14.84 44.46 -30.17
CA ARG A 191 -14.79 44.11 -28.73
C ARG A 191 -13.64 44.77 -27.99
N LEU A 192 -12.49 44.93 -28.64
CA LEU A 192 -11.30 45.53 -28.04
C LEU A 192 -11.40 47.06 -27.97
N ARG A 193 -12.16 47.71 -28.86
CA ARG A 193 -12.34 49.18 -28.86
C ARG A 193 -12.92 49.72 -27.56
N ASP A 194 -13.84 49.00 -26.92
CA ASP A 194 -14.42 49.42 -25.63
C ASP A 194 -13.38 49.44 -24.50
N THR A 195 -12.31 48.64 -24.61
CA THR A 195 -11.17 48.67 -23.68
C THR A 195 -10.12 49.73 -24.04
N ALA A 196 -10.28 50.40 -25.18
CA ALA A 196 -9.33 51.37 -25.71
C ALA A 196 -9.52 52.79 -25.15
N THR A 197 -10.76 53.13 -24.75
CA THR A 197 -11.21 54.48 -24.34
C THR A 197 -10.62 54.97 -23.02
N SER A 198 -9.99 54.09 -22.24
CA SER A 198 -9.18 54.43 -21.07
C SER A 198 -7.70 54.60 -21.46
N GLU A 199 -7.32 55.76 -22.00
CA GLU A 199 -5.89 56.15 -22.06
C GLU A 199 -5.35 56.63 -20.70
N ALA A 200 -6.25 56.92 -19.74
CA ALA A 200 -5.90 57.30 -18.39
C ALA A 200 -5.14 56.16 -17.69
N GLY A 201 -3.83 56.34 -17.51
CA GLY A 201 -2.98 55.45 -16.72
C GLY A 201 -1.94 54.62 -17.49
N ARG A 202 -1.80 54.75 -18.82
CA ARG A 202 -0.68 54.11 -19.52
C ARG A 202 0.59 55.00 -19.49
N PRO A 203 1.76 54.45 -19.09
CA PRO A 203 3.02 55.21 -19.07
C PRO A 203 3.56 55.55 -20.47
N PHE A 204 3.09 54.85 -21.52
CA PHE A 204 3.53 55.03 -22.90
C PHE A 204 2.34 54.93 -23.87
N PRO A 205 2.40 55.63 -25.02
CA PRO A 205 1.40 55.49 -26.07
C PRO A 205 1.38 54.06 -26.63
N ARG A 206 0.22 53.63 -27.12
CA ARG A 206 0.08 52.31 -27.76
C ARG A 206 0.93 52.27 -29.04
N HIS A 207 1.59 51.13 -29.25
CA HIS A 207 2.35 50.87 -30.47
C HIS A 207 1.43 50.88 -31.70
N ASP A 208 1.94 51.32 -32.86
CA ASP A 208 1.14 51.44 -34.10
C ASP A 208 0.54 50.10 -34.55
N PHE A 209 1.26 49.00 -34.33
CA PHE A 209 0.79 47.63 -34.55
C PHE A 209 -0.48 47.29 -33.75
N VAL A 210 -0.55 47.73 -32.48
CA VAL A 210 -1.74 47.52 -31.63
C VAL A 210 -2.88 48.43 -32.08
N LEU A 211 -2.56 49.67 -32.46
CA LEU A 211 -3.56 50.59 -33.01
C LEU A 211 -4.15 50.06 -34.32
N SER A 212 -3.33 49.44 -35.17
CA SER A 212 -3.76 48.78 -36.41
C SER A 212 -4.72 47.62 -36.12
N LEU A 213 -4.41 46.75 -35.16
CA LEU A 213 -5.29 45.65 -34.75
C LEU A 213 -6.64 46.08 -34.14
N MET A 214 -6.68 47.26 -33.50
CA MET A 214 -7.87 47.75 -32.80
C MET A 214 -8.74 48.66 -33.68
N PHE A 215 -8.12 49.49 -34.51
CA PHE A 215 -8.79 50.58 -35.24
C PHE A 215 -8.67 50.45 -36.76
N ASP A 216 -8.08 49.37 -37.28
CA ASP A 216 -7.82 49.14 -38.71
C ASP A 216 -7.03 50.30 -39.35
N THR A 217 -6.10 50.89 -38.58
CA THR A 217 -5.22 51.95 -39.08
C THR A 217 -4.00 51.37 -39.82
N PRO A 218 -3.50 52.01 -40.89
CA PRO A 218 -2.30 51.56 -41.58
C PRO A 218 -1.05 51.51 -40.67
N LEU A 219 -0.22 50.48 -40.83
CA LEU A 219 1.07 50.35 -40.16
C LEU A 219 2.07 51.36 -40.72
N ARG A 220 2.79 52.08 -39.84
CA ARG A 220 3.82 53.04 -40.28
C ARG A 220 5.06 52.33 -40.82
N ARG A 221 5.37 51.15 -40.29
CA ARG A 221 6.52 50.31 -40.67
C ARG A 221 6.10 48.87 -41.02
N GLY A 222 5.06 48.72 -41.84
CA GLY A 222 4.72 47.41 -42.40
C GLY A 222 5.58 47.06 -43.62
N GLY A 223 5.88 45.77 -43.80
CA GLY A 223 6.64 45.29 -44.94
C GLY A 223 6.60 43.77 -45.09
N PRO A 224 7.05 43.21 -46.23
CA PRO A 224 7.03 41.77 -46.48
C PRO A 224 7.78 40.96 -45.42
N SER A 225 8.87 41.52 -44.88
CA SER A 225 9.64 40.86 -43.81
C SER A 225 8.84 40.74 -42.51
N LEU A 226 8.04 41.75 -42.14
CA LEU A 226 7.16 41.67 -40.96
C LEU A 226 6.05 40.65 -41.19
N ALA A 227 5.45 40.64 -42.38
CA ALA A 227 4.42 39.67 -42.74
C ALA A 227 4.97 38.23 -42.70
N GLN A 228 6.18 38.01 -43.21
CA GLN A 228 6.87 36.73 -43.16
C GLN A 228 7.17 36.30 -41.71
N GLN A 229 7.73 37.18 -40.88
CA GLN A 229 8.04 36.86 -39.48
C GLN A 229 6.80 36.50 -38.66
N ILE A 230 5.67 37.20 -38.92
CA ILE A 230 4.39 36.86 -38.30
C ILE A 230 3.86 35.52 -38.84
N GLY A 231 4.06 35.22 -40.13
CA GLY A 231 3.75 33.92 -40.72
C GLY A 231 4.56 32.78 -40.12
N ASP A 232 5.86 32.95 -39.95
CA ASP A 232 6.75 31.97 -39.34
C ASP A 232 6.36 31.73 -37.87
N TRP A 233 6.08 32.79 -37.12
CA TRP A 233 5.56 32.69 -35.75
C TRP A 233 4.23 31.92 -35.68
N ASN A 234 3.29 32.19 -36.59
CA ASN A 234 2.04 31.41 -36.69
C ASN A 234 2.32 29.93 -37.02
N GLY A 235 3.31 29.64 -37.86
CA GLY A 235 3.73 28.28 -38.20
C GLY A 235 4.20 27.49 -36.96
N THR A 236 4.96 28.14 -36.06
CA THR A 236 5.41 27.50 -34.81
C THR A 236 4.27 27.09 -33.87
N ILE A 237 3.11 27.75 -33.95
CA ILE A 237 1.94 27.42 -33.13
C ILE A 237 1.32 26.08 -33.59
N THR A 238 1.51 25.70 -34.86
CA THR A 238 0.85 24.52 -35.47
C THR A 238 1.67 23.24 -35.34
N ALA A 239 3.01 23.33 -35.44
CA ALA A 239 3.93 22.18 -35.40
C ALA A 239 4.08 21.53 -34.01
N ALA A 240 3.84 22.29 -32.93
CA ALA A 240 4.01 21.81 -31.55
C ALA A 240 2.98 20.77 -31.08
N ASN A 241 1.97 20.44 -31.90
CA ASN A 241 0.79 19.68 -31.47
C ASN A 241 0.57 18.33 -32.18
N LEU A 242 1.45 17.89 -33.09
CA LEU A 242 1.32 16.63 -33.81
C LEU A 242 2.02 15.46 -33.11
N GLN A 243 1.35 14.32 -33.02
CA GLN A 243 1.82 13.12 -32.35
C GLN A 243 1.43 11.84 -33.10
N LEU A 244 2.35 10.87 -33.19
CA LEU A 244 2.06 9.52 -33.66
C LEU A 244 1.26 8.68 -32.66
N VAL A 245 0.37 7.84 -33.20
CA VAL A 245 -0.49 6.90 -32.49
C VAL A 245 -0.34 5.54 -33.16
N PHE A 246 -0.19 4.50 -32.35
CA PHE A 246 -0.08 3.12 -32.80
C PHE A 246 -1.36 2.37 -32.45
N ILE A 247 -2.01 1.74 -33.43
CA ILE A 247 -3.28 1.02 -33.24
C ILE A 247 -3.09 -0.42 -33.69
N ALA A 248 -3.20 -1.39 -32.77
CA ALA A 248 -3.21 -2.81 -33.12
C ALA A 248 -4.63 -3.26 -33.51
N GLU A 249 -4.75 -4.04 -34.58
CA GLU A 249 -6.02 -4.56 -35.11
C GLU A 249 -6.03 -6.10 -35.15
N ASP A 250 -7.22 -6.70 -35.20
CA ASP A 250 -7.42 -8.14 -35.43
C ASP A 250 -6.80 -8.58 -36.78
N PRO A 251 -6.43 -9.86 -36.94
CA PRO A 251 -5.71 -10.30 -38.12
C PRO A 251 -6.66 -10.28 -39.33
N GLN A 252 -6.15 -9.81 -40.47
CA GLN A 252 -6.94 -9.80 -41.71
C GLN A 252 -6.99 -11.22 -42.29
N GLU A 253 -8.19 -11.67 -42.69
CA GLU A 253 -8.32 -12.93 -43.43
C GLU A 253 -7.64 -12.79 -44.81
N PRO A 254 -6.85 -13.79 -45.25
CA PRO A 254 -6.24 -13.73 -46.57
C PRO A 254 -7.32 -13.75 -47.66
N LEU A 255 -7.39 -12.68 -48.47
CA LEU A 255 -8.16 -12.67 -49.72
C LEU A 255 -7.60 -13.77 -50.63
N MET A 256 -8.43 -14.75 -51.00
CA MET A 256 -8.16 -15.65 -52.11
C MET A 256 -8.26 -14.83 -53.40
N ASP A 257 -7.16 -14.67 -54.13
CA ASP A 257 -7.16 -14.03 -55.45
C ASP A 257 -8.06 -14.82 -56.40
N LEU A 258 -9.07 -14.15 -56.95
CA LEU A 258 -10.05 -14.70 -57.90
C LEU A 258 -9.72 -14.39 -59.37
N ASP A 259 -8.51 -13.89 -59.67
CA ASP A 259 -8.12 -13.51 -61.03
C ASP A 259 -6.81 -14.19 -61.45
N ASP A 260 -6.90 -15.44 -61.95
CA ASP A 260 -5.98 -15.92 -62.99
C ASP A 260 -6.66 -16.96 -63.91
N ASP A 261 -7.70 -16.52 -64.62
CA ASP A 261 -8.15 -17.18 -65.85
C ASP A 261 -7.16 -16.87 -66.99
N ARG A 262 -6.03 -17.58 -67.02
CA ARG A 262 -5.22 -17.73 -68.26
C ARG A 262 -4.67 -19.15 -68.40
N ASP A 263 -5.21 -19.82 -69.42
CA ASP A 263 -4.79 -21.11 -69.97
C ASP A 263 -3.26 -21.27 -70.07
N GLY A 264 -2.74 -22.39 -69.54
CA GLY A 264 -1.35 -22.80 -69.75
C GLY A 264 -0.92 -23.99 -68.88
N ASP A 265 -0.91 -25.17 -69.48
CA ASP A 265 -0.68 -26.48 -68.89
C ASP A 265 0.74 -26.70 -68.28
N VAL A 266 0.77 -27.64 -67.32
CA VAL A 266 1.89 -28.47 -66.80
C VAL A 266 2.78 -27.98 -65.64
N SER A 267 2.53 -28.65 -64.50
CA SER A 267 3.45 -29.10 -63.43
C SER A 267 4.21 -28.06 -62.60
N GLY A 268 3.75 -27.88 -61.38
CA GLY A 268 4.52 -27.30 -60.28
C GLY A 268 3.81 -27.57 -58.97
N ASN A 269 4.41 -28.40 -58.13
CA ASN A 269 4.01 -28.67 -56.76
C ASN A 269 3.85 -27.33 -56.01
N SER A 270 2.62 -26.88 -55.76
CA SER A 270 2.34 -25.77 -54.86
C SER A 270 1.63 -26.33 -53.64
N ASP A 271 2.44 -26.67 -52.63
CA ASP A 271 1.99 -26.60 -51.25
C ASP A 271 1.55 -25.14 -51.01
N ALA A 272 0.26 -24.87 -51.16
CA ALA A 272 -0.36 -23.66 -50.63
C ALA A 272 -0.27 -23.76 -49.10
N ALA A 273 0.90 -23.43 -48.56
CA ALA A 273 1.10 -23.25 -47.14
C ALA A 273 0.04 -22.27 -46.66
N ALA A 274 -0.84 -22.72 -45.75
CA ALA A 274 -1.81 -21.87 -45.09
C ALA A 274 -1.05 -20.68 -44.50
N ALA A 275 -1.20 -19.51 -45.13
CA ALA A 275 -0.48 -18.31 -44.73
C ALA A 275 -0.84 -17.98 -43.28
N GLU A 276 0.19 -17.80 -42.43
CA GLU A 276 -0.03 -17.39 -41.05
C GLU A 276 -0.80 -16.06 -41.00
N PRO A 277 -1.78 -15.93 -40.10
CA PRO A 277 -2.54 -14.69 -39.96
C PRO A 277 -1.62 -13.54 -39.54
N LEU A 278 -1.62 -12.47 -40.33
CA LEU A 278 -0.84 -11.26 -40.07
C LEU A 278 -1.69 -10.22 -39.36
N TRP A 279 -1.09 -9.58 -38.36
CA TRP A 279 -1.73 -8.65 -37.44
C TRP A 279 -1.32 -7.20 -37.79
N PRO A 280 -2.24 -6.33 -38.18
CA PRO A 280 -1.90 -4.95 -38.52
C PRO A 280 -1.63 -4.11 -37.27
N VAL A 281 -0.53 -3.35 -37.28
CA VAL A 281 -0.32 -2.21 -36.39
C VAL A 281 -0.29 -0.94 -37.23
N ARG A 282 -1.37 -0.15 -37.14
CA ARG A 282 -1.55 1.09 -37.89
C ARG A 282 -0.78 2.22 -37.24
N ILE A 283 0.03 2.92 -38.02
CA ILE A 283 0.75 4.12 -37.57
C ILE A 283 -0.02 5.35 -38.07
N GLN A 284 -0.68 6.01 -37.13
CA GLN A 284 -1.57 7.13 -37.39
C GLN A 284 -1.04 8.41 -36.74
N VAL A 285 -1.52 9.57 -37.20
CA VAL A 285 -1.18 10.88 -36.63
C VAL A 285 -2.42 11.52 -36.04
N ARG A 286 -2.26 12.18 -34.89
CA ARG A 286 -3.28 12.99 -34.25
C ARG A 286 -2.72 14.34 -33.80
N SER A 287 -3.60 15.32 -33.63
CA SER A 287 -3.32 16.49 -32.81
C SER A 287 -4.04 16.37 -31.46
N GLN A 288 -3.69 17.19 -30.45
CA GLN A 288 -4.10 17.06 -29.03
C GLN A 288 -5.56 16.62 -28.75
N ALA A 289 -6.53 16.92 -29.63
CA ALA A 289 -7.94 16.57 -29.45
C ALA A 289 -8.59 15.78 -30.62
N ASP A 290 -7.82 15.41 -31.66
CA ASP A 290 -8.38 14.80 -32.88
C ASP A 290 -8.41 13.27 -32.85
N SER A 291 -9.35 12.70 -33.63
CA SER A 291 -9.32 11.27 -33.94
C SER A 291 -8.08 10.93 -34.78
N PRO A 292 -7.35 9.84 -34.47
CA PRO A 292 -6.22 9.40 -35.26
C PRO A 292 -6.58 9.22 -36.74
N ARG A 293 -5.68 9.61 -37.64
CA ARG A 293 -5.84 9.42 -39.10
C ARG A 293 -4.59 8.76 -39.68
N PRO A 294 -4.72 7.96 -40.76
CA PRO A 294 -3.58 7.37 -41.44
C PRO A 294 -2.56 8.43 -41.86
N VAL A 295 -1.28 8.14 -41.66
CA VAL A 295 -0.20 9.04 -42.08
C VAL A 295 -0.03 8.96 -43.60
N ARG A 296 -0.24 10.08 -44.28
CA ARG A 296 0.07 10.26 -45.70
C ARG A 296 1.01 11.44 -45.85
N MET A 297 2.26 11.19 -46.22
CA MET A 297 3.31 12.22 -46.24
C MET A 297 3.00 13.39 -47.19
N ALA A 298 2.18 13.16 -48.22
CA ALA A 298 1.76 14.19 -49.16
C ALA A 298 0.83 15.27 -48.54
N ASP A 299 0.19 14.96 -47.41
CA ASP A 299 -0.81 15.84 -46.78
C ASP A 299 -0.19 16.86 -45.81
N PHE A 300 1.12 16.77 -45.53
CA PHE A 300 1.81 17.62 -44.54
C PHE A 300 2.82 18.57 -45.19
N ASP A 301 2.95 19.77 -44.62
CA ASP A 301 4.05 20.68 -44.97
C ASP A 301 5.42 20.12 -44.55
N SER A 302 6.50 20.71 -45.08
CA SER A 302 7.86 20.21 -44.85
C SER A 302 8.25 20.15 -43.38
N ALA A 303 7.84 21.14 -42.57
CA ALA A 303 8.19 21.20 -41.16
C ALA A 303 7.46 20.12 -40.34
N SER A 304 6.17 19.93 -40.62
CA SER A 304 5.33 18.90 -40.00
C SER A 304 5.78 17.49 -40.41
N ALA A 305 6.13 17.30 -41.68
CA ALA A 305 6.64 16.03 -42.20
C ALA A 305 7.97 15.64 -41.54
N ASP A 306 8.90 16.59 -41.37
CA ASP A 306 10.19 16.32 -40.71
C ASP A 306 10.04 16.02 -39.22
N HIS A 307 9.11 16.68 -38.54
CA HIS A 307 8.76 16.38 -37.15
C HIS A 307 8.20 14.96 -36.99
N LEU A 308 7.25 14.56 -37.85
CA LEU A 308 6.67 13.21 -37.83
C LEU A 308 7.71 12.13 -38.15
N ARG A 309 8.62 12.36 -39.10
CA ARG A 309 9.76 11.45 -39.36
C ARG A 309 10.70 11.33 -38.17
N GLY A 310 10.90 12.43 -37.43
CA GLY A 310 11.61 12.43 -36.15
C GLY A 310 10.94 11.49 -35.14
N GLN A 311 9.62 11.62 -34.96
CA GLN A 311 8.84 10.78 -34.06
C GLN A 311 8.88 9.29 -34.46
N LEU A 312 8.76 8.97 -35.76
CA LEU A 312 8.86 7.59 -36.23
C LEU A 312 10.23 6.98 -35.92
N ARG A 313 11.33 7.73 -36.12
CA ARG A 313 12.68 7.25 -35.78
C ARG A 313 12.83 6.96 -34.28
N SER A 314 12.25 7.81 -33.43
CA SER A 314 12.22 7.55 -31.99
C SER A 314 11.44 6.28 -31.64
N ALA A 315 10.31 6.03 -32.30
CA ALA A 315 9.54 4.81 -32.11
C ALA A 315 10.29 3.55 -32.58
N ILE A 316 10.96 3.60 -33.74
CA ILE A 316 11.81 2.51 -34.25
C ILE A 316 12.97 2.21 -33.29
N ALA A 317 13.54 3.24 -32.64
CA ALA A 317 14.58 3.05 -31.63
C ALA A 317 14.08 2.32 -30.37
N VAL A 318 12.77 2.35 -30.08
CA VAL A 318 12.15 1.56 -29.01
C VAL A 318 12.02 0.09 -29.43
N SER A 319 11.63 -0.17 -30.68
CA SER A 319 11.56 -1.52 -31.23
C SER A 319 11.61 -1.53 -32.77
N GLU A 320 12.42 -2.42 -33.32
CA GLU A 320 12.53 -2.66 -34.77
C GLU A 320 11.21 -3.19 -35.38
N LEU A 321 10.30 -3.75 -34.55
CA LEU A 321 8.98 -4.22 -35.00
C LEU A 321 8.12 -3.09 -35.62
N LEU A 322 8.45 -1.84 -35.32
CA LEU A 322 7.75 -0.66 -35.83
C LEU A 322 8.37 -0.09 -37.11
N ASP A 323 9.42 -0.70 -37.64
CA ASP A 323 10.09 -0.24 -38.86
C ASP A 323 9.28 -0.63 -40.10
N PRO A 324 8.68 0.34 -40.83
CA PRO A 324 7.92 0.05 -42.03
C PRO A 324 8.77 -0.51 -43.18
N SER A 325 10.10 -0.38 -43.13
CA SER A 325 10.98 -0.98 -44.12
C SER A 325 11.19 -2.49 -43.92
N LEU A 326 10.98 -2.98 -42.69
CA LEU A 326 11.10 -4.39 -42.33
C LEU A 326 9.75 -5.10 -42.32
N HIS A 327 8.70 -4.41 -41.86
CA HIS A 327 7.38 -4.98 -41.60
C HIS A 327 6.26 -4.35 -42.44
N GLY A 328 6.55 -3.40 -43.33
CA GLY A 328 5.56 -2.79 -44.22
C GLY A 328 5.25 -3.67 -45.42
N ALA A 329 3.96 -3.88 -45.71
CA ALA A 329 3.52 -4.61 -46.89
C ALA A 329 3.10 -3.66 -48.01
N GLN A 330 3.74 -3.74 -49.17
CA GLN A 330 3.33 -2.95 -50.35
C GLN A 330 1.91 -3.32 -50.77
N GLY A 331 0.96 -2.39 -50.59
CA GLY A 331 -0.42 -2.50 -51.07
C GLY A 331 -1.47 -3.04 -50.08
N ARG A 332 -1.10 -3.37 -48.82
CA ARG A 332 -2.04 -3.81 -47.76
C ARG A 332 -2.13 -2.84 -46.57
N THR A 333 -1.70 -1.59 -46.76
CA THR A 333 -1.66 -0.56 -45.71
C THR A 333 -2.61 0.60 -46.03
N ASP A 334 -3.21 1.18 -44.99
CA ASP A 334 -4.09 2.36 -45.12
C ASP A 334 -3.28 3.66 -45.01
N GLY A 335 -2.12 3.61 -44.34
CA GLY A 335 -1.12 4.67 -44.23
C GLY A 335 0.26 4.27 -44.75
N ASP A 336 1.11 5.27 -44.98
CA ASP A 336 2.46 5.09 -45.54
C ASP A 336 3.39 4.30 -44.60
N TRP A 337 3.06 4.21 -43.31
CA TRP A 337 3.92 3.66 -42.25
C TRP A 337 3.32 2.46 -41.50
N ASP A 338 2.19 1.89 -41.94
CA ASP A 338 1.63 0.73 -41.23
C ASP A 338 2.56 -0.50 -41.31
N VAL A 339 2.54 -1.33 -40.28
CA VAL A 339 3.32 -2.57 -40.19
C VAL A 339 2.43 -3.80 -39.99
N LEU A 340 2.84 -4.95 -40.52
CA LEU A 340 2.18 -6.24 -40.34
C LEU A 340 3.06 -7.19 -39.53
N LEU A 341 2.53 -7.71 -38.42
CA LEU A 341 3.25 -8.54 -37.45
C LEU A 341 2.73 -9.99 -37.44
N THR A 342 3.59 -10.95 -37.10
CA THR A 342 3.19 -12.34 -36.84
C THR A 342 2.57 -12.51 -35.45
N ALA A 343 2.01 -13.70 -35.15
CA ALA A 343 1.41 -14.00 -33.84
C ALA A 343 2.38 -13.87 -32.66
N ASP A 344 3.65 -14.25 -32.83
CA ASP A 344 4.66 -14.09 -31.78
C ASP A 344 5.05 -12.60 -31.61
N GLN A 345 5.18 -11.88 -32.73
CA GLN A 345 5.57 -10.48 -32.75
C GLN A 345 4.48 -9.56 -32.18
N ILE A 346 3.20 -9.87 -32.41
CA ILE A 346 2.10 -9.07 -31.84
C ILE A 346 1.99 -9.28 -30.33
N VAL A 347 2.30 -10.47 -29.81
CA VAL A 347 2.37 -10.73 -28.35
C VAL A 347 3.52 -9.94 -27.74
N GLU A 348 4.70 -9.96 -28.37
CA GLU A 348 5.84 -9.14 -27.95
C GLU A 348 5.50 -7.64 -28.01
N PHE A 349 4.81 -7.21 -29.06
CA PHE A 349 4.34 -5.84 -29.20
C PHE A 349 3.42 -5.43 -28.04
N VAL A 350 2.41 -6.24 -27.72
CA VAL A 350 1.45 -5.93 -26.65
C VAL A 350 2.10 -5.95 -25.26
N GLN A 351 2.96 -6.93 -24.98
CA GLN A 351 3.54 -7.13 -23.65
C GLN A 351 4.72 -6.19 -23.34
N ASN A 352 5.59 -5.92 -24.32
CA ASN A 352 6.86 -5.23 -24.09
C ASN A 352 6.94 -3.88 -24.82
N VAL A 353 6.55 -3.83 -26.10
CA VAL A 353 6.71 -2.63 -26.93
C VAL A 353 5.66 -1.57 -26.61
N ALA A 354 4.40 -1.95 -26.43
CA ALA A 354 3.31 -1.02 -26.14
C ALA A 354 3.49 -0.28 -24.80
N PRO A 355 3.90 -0.92 -23.69
CA PRO A 355 4.28 -0.20 -22.47
C PRO A 355 5.50 0.72 -22.66
N ALA A 356 6.52 0.27 -23.39
CA ALA A 356 7.72 1.08 -23.65
C ALA A 356 7.42 2.33 -24.49
N LEU A 357 6.61 2.20 -25.55
CA LEU A 357 6.11 3.32 -26.35
C LEU A 357 5.32 4.32 -25.50
N ARG A 358 4.46 3.83 -24.59
CA ARG A 358 3.72 4.71 -23.67
C ARG A 358 4.64 5.44 -22.69
N ALA A 359 5.70 4.80 -22.22
CA ALA A 359 6.70 5.42 -21.35
C ALA A 359 7.49 6.54 -22.06
N GLU A 360 7.78 6.36 -23.35
CA GLU A 360 8.35 7.37 -24.25
C GLU A 360 7.31 8.42 -24.72
N GLY A 361 6.09 8.34 -24.18
CA GLY A 361 5.04 9.34 -24.36
C GLY A 361 4.16 9.14 -25.59
N PHE A 362 4.31 8.07 -26.38
CA PHE A 362 3.43 7.74 -27.50
C PHE A 362 2.09 7.16 -27.04
N VAL A 363 1.05 7.32 -27.86
CA VAL A 363 -0.24 6.67 -27.59
C VAL A 363 -0.37 5.38 -28.36
N VAL A 364 -0.71 4.31 -27.63
CA VAL A 364 -0.91 2.97 -28.16
C VAL A 364 -2.31 2.49 -27.81
N MET A 365 -3.11 2.21 -28.82
CA MET A 365 -4.46 1.68 -28.74
C MET A 365 -4.46 0.19 -29.07
N LEU A 366 -5.08 -0.61 -28.19
CA LEU A 366 -5.24 -2.05 -28.35
C LEU A 366 -6.74 -2.38 -28.39
N PRO A 367 -7.16 -3.49 -29.03
CA PRO A 367 -8.53 -3.98 -28.96
C PRO A 367 -8.99 -4.17 -27.51
N ARG A 368 -10.28 -3.94 -27.23
CA ARG A 368 -10.85 -4.00 -25.88
C ARG A 368 -10.66 -5.35 -25.20
N THR A 369 -10.59 -6.42 -25.98
CA THR A 369 -10.43 -7.82 -25.53
C THR A 369 -8.98 -8.22 -25.24
N TRP A 370 -8.01 -7.41 -25.66
CA TRP A 370 -6.57 -7.66 -25.45
C TRP A 370 -5.99 -6.80 -24.33
N ALA A 371 -6.75 -5.84 -23.82
CA ALA A 371 -6.49 -5.29 -22.50
C ALA A 371 -6.50 -6.47 -21.55
N THR A 372 -5.31 -6.85 -21.07
CA THR A 372 -4.98 -8.05 -20.29
C THR A 372 -6.21 -8.56 -19.55
N ALA A 373 -6.92 -9.53 -20.13
CA ALA A 373 -8.13 -10.04 -19.50
C ALA A 373 -7.70 -10.65 -18.17
N GLU A 374 -8.27 -10.17 -17.06
CA GLU A 374 -7.92 -10.71 -15.75
C GLU A 374 -8.27 -12.20 -15.73
N THR A 375 -7.24 -13.04 -15.72
CA THR A 375 -7.36 -14.47 -15.44
C THR A 375 -7.69 -14.60 -13.97
N SER A 376 -8.94 -14.94 -13.63
CA SER A 376 -9.35 -15.14 -12.24
C SER A 376 -9.64 -16.62 -11.98
N SER A 377 -8.97 -17.18 -10.99
CA SER A 377 -9.19 -18.54 -10.51
C SER A 377 -10.00 -18.47 -9.23
N GLN A 378 -11.11 -19.20 -9.12
CA GLN A 378 -11.91 -19.27 -7.89
C GLN A 378 -11.76 -20.65 -7.26
N LEU A 379 -11.43 -20.68 -5.96
CA LEU A 379 -11.45 -21.88 -5.14
C LEU A 379 -12.56 -21.74 -4.10
N LYS A 380 -13.64 -22.49 -4.25
CA LYS A 380 -14.74 -22.56 -3.29
C LYS A 380 -14.37 -23.52 -2.16
N LEU A 381 -14.44 -23.04 -0.92
CA LEU A 381 -14.15 -23.80 0.29
C LEU A 381 -15.43 -24.07 1.08
N ALA A 382 -15.67 -25.35 1.39
CA ALA A 382 -16.75 -25.80 2.25
C ALA A 382 -16.20 -26.68 3.38
N ARG A 383 -16.91 -26.72 4.51
CA ARG A 383 -16.58 -27.64 5.60
C ARG A 383 -16.87 -29.07 5.13
N HIS A 384 -15.97 -30.00 5.43
CA HIS A 384 -16.27 -31.42 5.32
C HIS A 384 -17.07 -31.84 6.57
N GLU A 385 -18.34 -32.22 6.42
CA GLU A 385 -19.18 -32.72 7.50
C GLU A 385 -19.18 -34.26 7.46
N ASP A 386 -18.61 -34.89 8.49
CA ASP A 386 -18.75 -36.34 8.70
C ASP A 386 -20.09 -36.60 9.43
N PRO A 387 -21.00 -37.43 8.88
CA PRO A 387 -22.27 -37.78 9.52
C PRO A 387 -22.13 -38.44 10.91
N HIS A 388 -20.93 -38.87 11.32
CA HIS A 388 -20.65 -39.46 12.64
C HIS A 388 -20.12 -38.45 13.69
N ASP A 389 -19.91 -37.18 13.34
CA ASP A 389 -19.46 -36.15 14.30
C ASP A 389 -20.64 -35.64 15.15
N SER A 390 -20.58 -35.83 16.47
CA SER A 390 -21.63 -35.34 17.38
C SER A 390 -21.77 -33.80 17.30
N ALA A 391 -23.01 -33.29 17.31
CA ALA A 391 -23.34 -31.87 17.22
C ALA A 391 -22.74 -30.96 18.33
N THR A 392 -22.04 -31.52 19.31
CA THR A 392 -21.43 -30.82 20.46
C THR A 392 -19.91 -30.64 20.36
N VAL A 393 -19.27 -31.07 19.28
CA VAL A 393 -17.80 -30.95 19.12
C VAL A 393 -17.47 -30.06 17.92
N THR A 394 -17.39 -28.75 18.13
CA THR A 394 -16.76 -27.83 17.17
C THR A 394 -15.24 -28.04 17.21
N ARG A 395 -14.73 -29.05 16.49
CA ARG A 395 -13.31 -29.16 16.12
C ARG A 395 -13.02 -28.20 14.95
N MET A 396 -12.92 -26.91 15.24
CA MET A 396 -12.38 -25.93 14.30
C MET A 396 -10.91 -25.72 14.64
N GLY A 397 -9.98 -26.12 13.78
CA GLY A 397 -8.53 -25.98 13.97
C GLY A 397 -7.79 -26.16 12.64
N PHE A 398 -6.46 -26.02 12.63
CA PHE A 398 -5.66 -26.22 11.40
C PHE A 398 -5.71 -27.66 10.86
N ASP A 399 -6.05 -28.62 11.71
CA ASP A 399 -6.26 -30.03 11.35
C ASP A 399 -7.67 -30.32 10.81
N THR A 400 -8.57 -29.32 10.76
CA THR A 400 -9.92 -29.48 10.19
C THR A 400 -9.83 -29.73 8.69
N LEU A 401 -10.57 -30.74 8.23
CA LEU A 401 -10.72 -31.08 6.81
C LEU A 401 -11.64 -30.09 6.09
N VAL A 402 -11.21 -29.62 4.92
CA VAL A 402 -11.89 -28.64 4.08
C VAL A 402 -12.10 -29.25 2.70
N LYS A 403 -13.36 -29.24 2.23
CA LYS A 403 -13.70 -29.60 0.85
C LYS A 403 -13.43 -28.39 -0.05
N TYR A 404 -12.79 -28.61 -1.19
CA TYR A 404 -12.58 -27.57 -2.21
C TYR A 404 -13.22 -27.92 -3.56
N ASP A 405 -13.68 -26.90 -4.28
CA ASP A 405 -14.16 -26.93 -5.69
C ASP A 405 -13.47 -25.79 -6.46
N TRP A 406 -12.75 -26.10 -7.54
CA TRP A 406 -11.97 -25.13 -8.32
C TRP A 406 -12.58 -24.83 -9.70
N ARG A 407 -12.63 -23.54 -10.07
CA ARG A 407 -13.07 -23.06 -11.39
C ARG A 407 -12.16 -21.94 -11.93
N LEU A 408 -11.90 -21.94 -13.24
CA LEU A 408 -11.06 -20.95 -13.92
C LEU A 408 -11.91 -20.07 -14.85
N SER A 409 -11.69 -18.76 -14.80
CA SER A 409 -12.35 -17.79 -15.70
C SER A 409 -11.34 -16.80 -16.29
N ILE A 410 -11.58 -16.36 -17.52
CA ILE A 410 -10.79 -15.33 -18.21
C ILE A 410 -11.73 -14.21 -18.63
N GLY A 411 -11.47 -12.98 -18.18
CA GLY A 411 -12.31 -11.83 -18.53
C GLY A 411 -13.78 -11.96 -18.10
N GLY A 412 -14.05 -12.73 -17.03
CA GLY A 412 -15.40 -13.00 -16.53
C GLY A 412 -16.14 -14.16 -17.21
N VAL A 413 -15.52 -14.86 -18.16
CA VAL A 413 -16.07 -16.06 -18.80
C VAL A 413 -15.47 -17.31 -18.15
N GLU A 414 -16.30 -18.18 -17.57
CA GLU A 414 -15.88 -19.50 -17.09
C GLU A 414 -15.46 -20.38 -18.27
N LEU A 415 -14.27 -20.97 -18.18
CA LEU A 415 -13.74 -21.87 -19.20
C LEU A 415 -14.30 -23.28 -19.00
N THR A 416 -14.65 -23.93 -20.11
CA THR A 416 -14.96 -25.36 -20.15
C THR A 416 -13.69 -26.21 -20.07
N ASP A 417 -13.84 -27.51 -19.76
CA ASP A 417 -12.71 -28.44 -19.66
C ASP A 417 -11.88 -28.52 -20.95
N ASP A 418 -12.55 -28.44 -22.12
CA ASP A 418 -11.91 -28.45 -23.43
C ASP A 418 -11.14 -27.15 -23.71
N GLU A 419 -11.71 -25.99 -23.38
CA GLU A 419 -11.07 -24.67 -23.51
C GLU A 419 -9.86 -24.55 -22.58
N MET A 420 -9.92 -25.16 -21.39
CA MET A 420 -8.80 -25.21 -20.44
C MET A 420 -7.65 -26.08 -20.96
N ALA A 421 -7.96 -27.22 -21.59
CA ALA A 421 -6.95 -28.08 -22.21
C ALA A 421 -6.32 -27.44 -23.46
N GLU A 422 -7.08 -26.69 -24.25
CA GLU A 422 -6.59 -25.90 -25.39
C GLU A 422 -5.65 -24.78 -24.93
N LEU A 423 -6.05 -24.02 -23.90
CA LEU A 423 -5.24 -22.97 -23.30
C LEU A 423 -3.92 -23.49 -22.72
N ALA A 424 -3.92 -24.67 -22.08
CA ALA A 424 -2.71 -25.31 -21.58
C ALA A 424 -1.75 -25.77 -22.70
N ARG A 425 -2.25 -25.94 -23.93
CA ARG A 425 -1.46 -26.36 -25.11
C ARG A 425 -0.97 -25.17 -25.97
N SER A 426 -1.61 -24.00 -25.87
CA SER A 426 -1.22 -22.80 -26.62
C SER A 426 0.14 -22.26 -26.16
N LYS A 427 1.07 -22.06 -27.11
CA LYS A 427 2.41 -21.52 -26.82
C LYS A 427 2.45 -19.99 -26.71
N THR A 428 1.53 -19.29 -27.36
CA THR A 428 1.55 -17.83 -27.53
C THR A 428 0.61 -17.10 -26.57
N GLY A 429 -0.30 -17.82 -25.90
CA GLY A 429 -1.28 -17.23 -24.97
C GLY A 429 -2.47 -16.55 -25.65
N LEU A 430 -2.51 -16.50 -26.99
CA LEU A 430 -3.67 -16.08 -27.76
C LEU A 430 -4.63 -17.25 -27.96
N ILE A 431 -5.90 -17.06 -27.56
CA ILE A 431 -6.99 -18.01 -27.77
C ILE A 431 -8.21 -17.27 -28.33
N LYS A 432 -8.95 -17.93 -29.23
CA LYS A 432 -10.20 -17.40 -29.79
C LYS A 432 -11.37 -17.88 -28.94
N LEU A 433 -11.83 -17.05 -28.01
CA LEU A 433 -12.97 -17.35 -27.13
C LEU A 433 -14.25 -16.75 -27.74
N ARG A 434 -15.22 -17.61 -28.08
CA ARG A 434 -16.54 -17.22 -28.60
C ARG A 434 -16.51 -16.23 -29.78
N GLY A 435 -15.47 -16.30 -30.62
CA GLY A 435 -15.29 -15.44 -31.79
C GLY A 435 -14.34 -14.27 -31.61
N GLU A 436 -13.93 -13.94 -30.38
CA GLU A 436 -13.01 -12.84 -30.06
C GLU A 436 -11.63 -13.38 -29.65
N TRP A 437 -10.55 -12.70 -30.06
CA TRP A 437 -9.20 -13.04 -29.60
C TRP A 437 -8.95 -12.47 -28.22
N VAL A 438 -8.47 -13.31 -27.30
CA VAL A 438 -8.13 -12.93 -25.92
C VAL A 438 -6.68 -13.33 -25.65
N LEU A 439 -5.91 -12.39 -25.09
CA LEU A 439 -4.54 -12.63 -24.65
C LEU A 439 -4.55 -13.05 -23.18
N ALA A 440 -4.20 -14.31 -22.91
CA ALA A 440 -4.12 -14.87 -21.58
C ALA A 440 -2.67 -14.97 -21.08
N ASP A 441 -2.45 -14.69 -19.79
CA ASP A 441 -1.12 -14.83 -19.19
C ASP A 441 -0.76 -16.31 -18.96
N THR A 442 0.07 -16.85 -19.84
CA THR A 442 0.55 -18.25 -19.80
C THR A 442 1.41 -18.55 -18.56
N LYS A 443 2.08 -17.55 -17.97
CA LYS A 443 2.85 -17.72 -16.72
C LYS A 443 1.93 -17.91 -15.52
N HIS A 444 0.83 -17.16 -15.42
CA HIS A 444 -0.14 -17.32 -14.34
C HIS A 444 -0.91 -18.65 -14.43
N LEU A 445 -1.28 -19.07 -15.64
CA LEU A 445 -2.01 -20.32 -15.88
C LEU A 445 -1.18 -21.55 -15.52
N SER A 446 0.09 -21.57 -15.92
CA SER A 446 1.00 -22.69 -15.59
C SER A 446 1.28 -22.82 -14.09
N LYS A 447 1.30 -21.71 -13.33
CA LYS A 447 1.43 -21.72 -11.86
C LYS A 447 0.16 -22.27 -11.19
N SER A 448 -1.01 -21.81 -11.62
CA SER A 448 -2.31 -22.27 -11.10
C SER A 448 -2.51 -23.77 -11.34
N ALA A 449 -2.14 -24.28 -12.53
CA ALA A 449 -2.16 -25.71 -12.85
C ALA A 449 -1.23 -26.54 -11.93
N LYS A 450 -0.03 -26.03 -11.61
CA LYS A 450 0.90 -26.69 -10.66
C LYS A 450 0.33 -26.76 -9.24
N TYR A 451 -0.35 -25.71 -8.78
CA TYR A 451 -1.01 -25.67 -7.48
C TYR A 451 -2.08 -26.77 -7.35
N LEU A 452 -2.89 -26.95 -8.39
CA LEU A 452 -3.96 -27.98 -8.41
C LEU A 452 -3.43 -29.39 -8.45
N ASN A 453 -2.38 -29.64 -9.24
CA ASN A 453 -1.76 -30.97 -9.27
C ASN A 453 -1.23 -31.35 -7.88
N LYS A 454 -0.60 -30.41 -7.17
CA LYS A 454 -0.18 -30.64 -5.77
C LYS A 454 -1.34 -30.87 -4.81
N LEU A 455 -2.44 -30.11 -4.94
CA LEU A 455 -3.65 -30.33 -4.13
C LEU A 455 -4.28 -31.71 -4.39
N LYS A 456 -4.34 -32.13 -5.66
CA LYS A 456 -4.86 -33.43 -6.06
C LYS A 456 -3.96 -34.57 -5.54
N GLU A 457 -2.65 -34.44 -5.68
CA GLU A 457 -1.68 -35.39 -5.11
C GLU A 457 -1.83 -35.53 -3.58
N SER A 458 -1.99 -34.41 -2.87
CA SER A 458 -2.18 -34.41 -1.41
C SER A 458 -3.51 -35.06 -1.01
N THR A 459 -4.60 -34.71 -1.71
CA THR A 459 -5.93 -35.29 -1.49
C THR A 459 -5.89 -36.82 -1.67
N LEU A 460 -5.27 -37.29 -2.76
CA LEU A 460 -5.16 -38.72 -3.06
C LEU A 460 -4.31 -39.46 -2.04
N LYS A 461 -3.22 -38.84 -1.58
CA LYS A 461 -2.36 -39.39 -0.54
C LYS A 461 -3.10 -39.56 0.79
N ASN A 462 -3.86 -38.54 1.20
CA ASN A 462 -4.62 -38.57 2.46
C ASN A 462 -5.76 -39.58 2.40
N ALA A 463 -6.55 -39.59 1.32
CA ALA A 463 -7.62 -40.57 1.12
C ALA A 463 -7.10 -42.02 1.07
N LEU A 464 -5.92 -42.25 0.47
CA LEU A 464 -5.28 -43.56 0.46
C LEU A 464 -4.85 -44.00 1.86
N ALA A 465 -4.22 -43.10 2.63
CA ALA A 465 -3.77 -43.40 3.98
C ALA A 465 -4.94 -43.69 4.93
N GLU A 466 -6.06 -42.99 4.77
CA GLU A 466 -7.29 -43.21 5.53
C GLU A 466 -7.92 -44.57 5.20
N ALA A 467 -8.00 -44.93 3.91
CA ALA A 467 -8.49 -46.24 3.48
C ALA A 467 -7.60 -47.38 4.01
N GLU A 468 -6.27 -47.24 3.95
CA GLU A 468 -5.33 -48.23 4.49
C GLU A 468 -5.46 -48.38 6.02
N ALA A 469 -5.60 -47.27 6.75
CA ALA A 469 -5.78 -47.30 8.20
C ALA A 469 -7.10 -47.97 8.59
N ALA A 470 -8.20 -47.64 7.90
CA ALA A 470 -9.51 -48.25 8.12
C ALA A 470 -9.49 -49.77 7.81
N GLU A 471 -8.82 -50.19 6.74
CA GLU A 471 -8.63 -51.62 6.42
C GLU A 471 -7.81 -52.36 7.50
N ILE A 472 -6.75 -51.74 8.01
CA ILE A 472 -5.95 -52.32 9.11
C ILE A 472 -6.79 -52.46 10.37
N HIS A 473 -7.58 -51.45 10.72
CA HIS A 473 -8.45 -51.47 11.90
C HIS A 473 -9.54 -52.54 11.77
N ALA A 474 -10.19 -52.65 10.62
CA ALA A 474 -11.18 -53.70 10.34
C ALA A 474 -10.56 -55.10 10.48
N ARG A 475 -9.37 -55.31 9.91
CA ARG A 475 -8.65 -56.59 9.98
C ARG A 475 -8.22 -56.98 11.40
N LEU A 476 -7.83 -56.00 12.21
CA LEU A 476 -7.48 -56.21 13.63
C LEU A 476 -8.71 -56.53 14.48
N ALA A 477 -9.84 -55.86 14.23
CA ALA A 477 -11.10 -56.11 14.92
C ALA A 477 -11.67 -57.50 14.59
N GLU A 478 -11.59 -57.92 13.32
CA GLU A 478 -11.98 -59.25 12.85
C GLU A 478 -11.10 -60.35 13.47
N ALA A 479 -9.77 -60.15 13.50
CA ALA A 479 -8.85 -61.09 14.14
C ALA A 479 -9.01 -61.16 15.67
N GLY A 480 -9.51 -60.10 16.30
CA GLY A 480 -9.78 -60.01 17.73
C GLY A 480 -11.17 -60.49 18.17
N GLY A 481 -12.07 -60.82 17.24
CA GLY A 481 -13.45 -61.23 17.55
C GLY A 481 -14.31 -60.12 18.18
N SER A 482 -14.04 -58.86 17.85
CA SER A 482 -14.79 -57.70 18.35
C SER A 482 -16.19 -57.63 17.74
N GLU A 483 -17.21 -57.27 18.54
CA GLU A 483 -18.59 -57.09 18.06
C GLU A 483 -18.72 -55.97 17.01
N ASP A 484 -17.76 -55.03 16.96
CA ASP A 484 -17.75 -53.89 16.03
C ASP A 484 -17.06 -54.19 14.68
N ALA A 485 -16.61 -55.44 14.46
CA ALA A 485 -15.81 -55.81 13.29
C ALA A 485 -16.54 -55.58 11.95
N GLU A 486 -17.85 -55.86 11.89
CA GLU A 486 -18.65 -55.68 10.67
C GLU A 486 -18.84 -54.19 10.33
N GLN A 487 -19.03 -53.35 11.35
CA GLN A 487 -19.16 -51.90 11.21
C GLN A 487 -17.85 -51.26 10.73
N LEU A 488 -16.71 -51.69 11.27
CA LEU A 488 -15.37 -51.23 10.83
C LEU A 488 -15.04 -51.69 9.40
N ALA A 489 -15.50 -52.87 8.98
CA ALA A 489 -15.34 -53.34 7.60
C ALA A 489 -16.18 -52.55 6.60
N GLU A 490 -17.33 -52.02 7.01
CA GLU A 490 -18.16 -51.14 6.19
C GLU A 490 -17.52 -49.75 6.04
N ILE A 491 -16.95 -49.20 7.13
CA ILE A 491 -16.17 -47.95 7.10
C ILE A 491 -14.97 -48.07 6.15
N ALA A 492 -14.24 -49.20 6.21
CA ALA A 492 -13.10 -49.45 5.31
C ALA A 492 -13.52 -49.50 3.82
N ARG A 493 -14.66 -50.14 3.51
CA ARG A 493 -15.21 -50.18 2.14
C ARG A 493 -15.64 -48.79 1.66
N ALA A 494 -16.27 -47.99 2.52
CA ALA A 494 -16.67 -46.62 2.21
C ALA A 494 -15.45 -45.72 1.92
N ALA A 495 -14.41 -45.80 2.76
CA ALA A 495 -13.16 -45.05 2.55
C ALA A 495 -12.47 -45.40 1.23
N ARG A 496 -12.48 -46.69 0.85
CA ARG A 496 -11.91 -47.15 -0.43
C ARG A 496 -12.71 -46.66 -1.65
N ALA A 497 -14.04 -46.65 -1.57
CA ALA A 497 -14.90 -46.13 -2.63
C ALA A 497 -14.70 -44.62 -2.83
N GLU A 498 -14.53 -43.86 -1.74
CA GLU A 498 -14.26 -42.42 -1.80
C GLU A 498 -12.89 -42.11 -2.43
N TYR A 499 -11.86 -42.93 -2.17
CA TYR A 499 -10.55 -42.81 -2.83
C TYR A 499 -10.66 -42.96 -4.36
N GLU A 500 -11.36 -43.98 -4.87
CA GLU A 500 -11.51 -44.15 -6.33
C GLU A 500 -12.36 -43.03 -6.95
N ARG A 501 -13.38 -42.51 -6.25
CA ARG A 501 -14.15 -41.34 -6.70
C ARG A 501 -13.26 -40.09 -6.84
N LEU A 502 -12.42 -39.82 -5.84
CA LEU A 502 -11.51 -38.65 -5.83
C LEU A 502 -10.40 -38.75 -6.87
N LYS A 503 -10.03 -39.97 -7.27
CA LYS A 503 -9.06 -40.23 -8.34
C LYS A 503 -9.60 -39.87 -9.72
N GLU A 504 -10.87 -40.17 -9.97
CA GLU A 504 -11.57 -39.84 -11.22
C GLU A 504 -11.95 -38.35 -11.30
N ALA A 505 -12.25 -37.69 -10.18
CA ALA A 505 -12.61 -36.27 -10.15
C ALA A 505 -11.46 -35.34 -10.62
N GLN A 506 -11.78 -34.32 -11.41
CA GLN A 506 -10.88 -33.21 -11.76
C GLN A 506 -11.42 -31.92 -11.14
N GLY A 507 -10.76 -31.40 -10.10
CA GLY A 507 -11.11 -30.10 -9.48
C GLY A 507 -11.77 -30.13 -8.10
N GLU A 508 -12.14 -31.31 -7.59
CA GLU A 508 -12.69 -31.49 -6.24
C GLU A 508 -11.76 -32.31 -5.34
N GLY A 509 -11.73 -31.98 -4.04
CA GLY A 509 -10.96 -32.75 -3.07
C GLY A 509 -11.17 -32.31 -1.61
N VAL A 510 -10.50 -33.01 -0.70
CA VAL A 510 -10.51 -32.74 0.74
C VAL A 510 -9.07 -32.65 1.23
N VAL A 511 -8.73 -31.53 1.88
CA VAL A 511 -7.41 -31.29 2.47
C VAL A 511 -7.54 -30.61 3.84
N SER A 512 -6.52 -30.70 4.69
CA SER A 512 -6.51 -29.94 5.94
C SER A 512 -6.33 -28.44 5.69
N ALA A 513 -6.84 -27.60 6.58
CA ALA A 513 -6.62 -26.15 6.53
C ALA A 513 -5.12 -25.79 6.61
N ALA A 514 -4.31 -26.58 7.32
CA ALA A 514 -2.85 -26.44 7.37
C ALA A 514 -2.18 -26.66 6.01
N GLU A 515 -2.54 -27.74 5.31
CA GLU A 515 -1.98 -28.08 3.99
C GLU A 515 -2.40 -27.07 2.93
N LEU A 516 -3.68 -26.67 2.93
CA LEU A 516 -4.20 -25.66 2.01
C LEU A 516 -3.46 -24.32 2.18
N ARG A 517 -3.18 -23.95 3.44
CA ARG A 517 -2.37 -22.77 3.77
C ARG A 517 -0.91 -22.94 3.39
N GLN A 518 -0.29 -24.09 3.63
CA GLN A 518 1.08 -24.36 3.21
C GLN A 518 1.22 -24.25 1.69
N LEU A 519 0.29 -24.83 0.94
CA LEU A 519 0.27 -24.76 -0.52
C LEU A 519 0.07 -23.32 -0.99
N ALA A 520 -0.80 -22.54 -0.34
CA ALA A 520 -0.96 -21.11 -0.64
C ALA A 520 0.34 -20.32 -0.39
N LEU A 521 1.06 -20.62 0.70
CA LEU A 521 2.35 -20.00 1.02
C LEU A 521 3.45 -20.38 0.02
N GLU A 522 3.52 -21.64 -0.40
CA GLU A 522 4.51 -22.14 -1.36
C GLU A 522 4.36 -21.55 -2.77
N THR A 523 3.15 -21.13 -3.15
CA THR A 523 2.83 -20.72 -4.52
C THR A 523 3.04 -19.21 -4.76
N GLY A 524 3.18 -18.41 -3.70
CA GLY A 524 3.45 -16.95 -3.77
C GLY A 524 2.21 -16.11 -4.16
N ASP A 525 2.32 -14.77 -4.04
CA ASP A 525 1.22 -13.81 -4.31
C ASP A 525 0.90 -13.61 -5.81
N ASP A 526 1.69 -14.19 -6.71
CA ASP A 526 1.47 -14.15 -8.16
C ASP A 526 0.31 -15.04 -8.66
N SER A 527 -0.50 -15.60 -7.75
CA SER A 527 -1.63 -16.47 -8.12
C SER A 527 -2.93 -15.79 -7.67
N PRO A 528 -3.74 -15.22 -8.58
CA PRO A 528 -5.05 -14.64 -8.25
C PRO A 528 -6.07 -15.78 -8.04
N ILE A 529 -5.79 -16.65 -7.07
CA ILE A 529 -6.77 -17.63 -6.59
C ILE A 529 -7.62 -16.93 -5.54
N ALA A 530 -8.80 -16.48 -5.96
CA ALA A 530 -9.81 -15.95 -5.05
C ALA A 530 -10.42 -17.12 -4.26
N PHE A 531 -10.12 -17.18 -2.97
CA PHE A 531 -10.77 -18.10 -2.05
C PHE A 531 -12.17 -17.57 -1.71
N THR A 532 -13.20 -18.35 -2.01
CA THR A 532 -14.60 -18.01 -1.72
C THR A 532 -15.22 -19.09 -0.85
N GLY A 533 -16.14 -18.75 0.06
CA GLY A 533 -16.73 -19.73 0.99
C GLY A 533 -16.93 -19.17 2.40
N SER A 534 -16.85 -20.04 3.41
CA SER A 534 -16.99 -19.64 4.82
C SER A 534 -16.02 -18.49 5.17
N PRO A 535 -16.51 -17.36 5.73
CA PRO A 535 -15.68 -16.18 6.07
C PRO A 535 -14.47 -16.49 6.95
N TRP A 536 -14.55 -17.58 7.72
CA TRP A 536 -13.48 -18.07 8.57
C TRP A 536 -12.32 -18.70 7.78
N PHE A 537 -12.61 -19.60 6.84
CA PHE A 537 -11.57 -20.29 6.06
C PHE A 537 -10.89 -19.34 5.07
N THR A 538 -11.63 -18.37 4.53
CA THR A 538 -11.02 -17.31 3.72
C THR A 538 -10.07 -16.46 4.56
N SER A 539 -10.44 -16.04 5.77
CA SER A 539 -9.56 -15.29 6.70
C SER A 539 -8.29 -16.07 7.08
N LEU A 540 -8.39 -17.39 7.30
CA LEU A 540 -7.24 -18.26 7.58
C LEU A 540 -6.25 -18.42 6.42
N VAL A 541 -6.70 -18.29 5.18
CA VAL A 541 -5.89 -18.53 3.98
C VAL A 541 -5.37 -17.22 3.38
N GLY A 542 -5.88 -16.06 3.82
CA GLY A 542 -5.39 -14.73 3.44
C GLY A 542 -6.46 -13.65 3.23
N GLY A 543 -7.72 -13.93 3.55
CA GLY A 543 -8.86 -13.02 3.40
C GLY A 543 -8.82 -11.82 4.34
N THR A 544 -9.40 -10.71 3.88
CA THR A 544 -9.40 -9.40 4.56
C THR A 544 -10.44 -9.27 5.68
N ASP A 545 -11.42 -10.19 5.75
CA ASP A 545 -12.54 -10.10 6.69
C ASP A 545 -12.19 -10.70 8.06
N ARG A 546 -12.42 -9.90 9.11
CA ARG A 546 -12.06 -10.22 10.50
C ARG A 546 -13.31 -10.14 11.38
N PRO A 547 -13.90 -11.27 11.82
CA PRO A 547 -14.97 -11.21 12.80
C PRO A 547 -14.42 -10.67 14.14
N ALA A 548 -15.04 -9.62 14.66
CA ALA A 548 -14.68 -9.05 15.96
C ALA A 548 -15.13 -9.98 17.11
N PRO A 549 -14.32 -10.19 18.16
CA PRO A 549 -14.73 -10.98 19.32
C PRO A 549 -15.97 -10.39 20.00
N GLU A 550 -16.92 -11.25 20.37
CA GLU A 550 -18.10 -10.88 21.16
C GLU A 550 -17.71 -10.64 22.63
N ARG A 551 -18.44 -9.73 23.29
CA ARG A 551 -18.22 -9.42 24.70
C ARG A 551 -18.68 -10.57 25.59
N VAL A 552 -17.83 -11.01 26.51
CA VAL A 552 -18.12 -12.11 27.43
C VAL A 552 -18.35 -11.57 28.85
N GLU A 553 -19.33 -12.15 29.55
CA GLU A 553 -19.56 -11.84 30.95
C GLU A 553 -18.50 -12.51 31.84
N VAL A 554 -17.90 -11.72 32.72
CA VAL A 554 -16.88 -12.18 33.66
C VAL A 554 -17.60 -12.58 34.95
N PRO A 555 -17.46 -13.83 35.43
CA PRO A 555 -18.19 -14.31 36.59
C PRO A 555 -17.71 -13.65 37.89
N GLU A 556 -18.58 -13.60 38.89
CA GLU A 556 -18.28 -13.07 40.24
C GLU A 556 -17.17 -13.86 40.97
N THR A 557 -16.80 -15.05 40.46
CA THR A 557 -15.66 -15.83 40.97
C THR A 557 -14.30 -15.15 40.73
N VAL A 558 -14.25 -14.15 39.83
CA VAL A 558 -13.07 -13.31 39.61
C VAL A 558 -13.08 -12.13 40.58
N ASN A 559 -12.21 -12.17 41.58
CA ASN A 559 -12.07 -11.15 42.62
C ASN A 559 -11.21 -9.96 42.16
N ALA A 560 -11.54 -9.38 41.01
CA ALA A 560 -10.92 -8.16 40.49
C ALA A 560 -11.81 -7.46 39.45
N GLU A 561 -11.79 -6.14 39.44
CA GLU A 561 -12.36 -5.36 38.34
C GLU A 561 -11.37 -5.28 37.18
N LEU A 562 -11.79 -5.78 36.02
CA LEU A 562 -11.01 -5.74 34.78
C LEU A 562 -11.18 -4.39 34.09
N ARG A 563 -10.06 -3.76 33.74
CA ARG A 563 -10.06 -2.56 32.88
C ARG A 563 -10.55 -2.90 31.47
N GLU A 564 -11.01 -1.91 30.71
CA GLU A 564 -11.61 -2.15 29.40
C GLU A 564 -10.69 -2.91 28.44
N TYR A 565 -9.40 -2.56 28.40
CA TYR A 565 -8.45 -3.30 27.59
C TYR A 565 -8.31 -4.75 28.09
N GLN A 566 -8.24 -5.00 29.40
CA GLN A 566 -8.14 -6.35 29.94
C GLN A 566 -9.37 -7.17 29.57
N ARG A 567 -10.55 -6.56 29.62
CA ARG A 567 -11.83 -7.18 29.25
C ARG A 567 -11.85 -7.57 27.77
N ARG A 568 -11.42 -6.68 26.87
CA ARG A 568 -11.20 -7.00 25.44
C ARG A 568 -10.19 -8.13 25.22
N GLY A 569 -9.18 -8.23 26.08
CA GLY A 569 -8.20 -9.30 26.03
C GLY A 569 -8.79 -10.66 26.42
N VAL A 570 -9.67 -10.68 27.44
CA VAL A 570 -10.45 -11.88 27.82
C VAL A 570 -11.42 -12.26 26.69
N ASP A 571 -12.14 -11.30 26.12
CA ASP A 571 -13.07 -11.52 24.99
C ASP A 571 -12.33 -12.21 23.82
N TRP A 572 -11.14 -11.70 23.47
CA TRP A 572 -10.31 -12.28 22.42
C TRP A 572 -9.76 -13.66 22.79
N LEU A 573 -9.20 -13.84 23.98
CA LEU A 573 -8.70 -15.14 24.43
C LEU A 573 -9.80 -16.22 24.43
N TYR A 574 -11.01 -15.85 24.84
CA TYR A 574 -12.17 -16.74 24.84
C TYR A 574 -12.60 -17.10 23.43
N TYR A 575 -12.61 -16.12 22.50
CA TYR A 575 -12.84 -16.38 21.09
C TYR A 575 -11.79 -17.35 20.52
N MET A 576 -10.50 -17.13 20.81
CA MET A 576 -9.41 -18.00 20.36
C MET A 576 -9.59 -19.43 20.88
N SER A 577 -9.91 -19.58 22.17
CA SER A 577 -10.12 -20.91 22.75
C SER A 577 -11.36 -21.63 22.24
N ARG A 578 -12.49 -20.91 22.05
CA ARG A 578 -13.73 -21.49 21.52
C ARG A 578 -13.54 -22.06 20.11
N ASN A 579 -12.64 -21.44 19.33
CA ASN A 579 -12.31 -21.85 17.97
C ASN A 579 -11.02 -22.68 17.90
N ASN A 580 -10.51 -23.20 19.03
CA ASN A 580 -9.28 -23.99 19.14
C ASN A 580 -8.05 -23.40 18.43
N LEU A 581 -7.94 -22.06 18.42
CA LEU A 581 -6.84 -21.32 17.80
C LEU A 581 -5.85 -20.93 18.87
N GLY A 582 -4.58 -21.29 18.69
CA GLY A 582 -3.55 -20.87 19.61
C GLY A 582 -3.38 -19.35 19.65
N ALA A 583 -3.14 -18.82 20.85
CA ALA A 583 -3.13 -17.38 21.11
C ALA A 583 -1.79 -16.90 21.67
N VAL A 584 -1.29 -15.77 21.17
CA VAL A 584 -0.13 -15.05 21.73
C VAL A 584 -0.61 -13.73 22.33
N LEU A 585 -0.66 -13.66 23.66
CA LEU A 585 -0.92 -12.43 24.39
C LEU A 585 0.41 -11.73 24.69
N ALA A 586 0.71 -10.72 23.87
CA ALA A 586 1.97 -10.00 23.83
C ALA A 586 1.87 -8.59 24.44
N ASP A 587 0.95 -8.39 25.40
CA ASP A 587 0.82 -7.11 26.11
C ASP A 587 2.10 -6.72 26.84
N ASP A 588 2.35 -5.42 26.90
CA ASP A 588 3.46 -4.85 27.62
C ASP A 588 3.47 -5.24 29.11
N MET A 589 4.66 -5.25 29.70
CA MET A 589 4.87 -5.78 31.04
C MET A 589 4.14 -4.95 32.09
N GLY A 590 3.26 -5.57 32.86
CA GLY A 590 2.48 -4.88 33.89
C GLY A 590 1.05 -4.53 33.49
N LEU A 591 0.61 -4.82 32.26
CA LEU A 591 -0.78 -4.65 31.84
C LEU A 591 -1.74 -5.75 32.36
N GLY A 592 -1.24 -6.74 33.10
CA GLY A 592 -2.06 -7.76 33.77
C GLY A 592 -2.40 -8.99 32.92
N LYS A 593 -1.42 -9.55 32.18
CA LYS A 593 -1.59 -10.79 31.39
C LYS A 593 -2.06 -11.98 32.24
N THR A 594 -1.52 -12.12 33.45
CA THR A 594 -1.90 -13.18 34.39
C THR A 594 -3.36 -13.07 34.80
N LEU A 595 -3.83 -11.87 35.15
CA LEU A 595 -5.24 -11.63 35.48
C LEU A 595 -6.17 -11.95 34.29
N GLN A 596 -5.79 -11.55 33.06
CA GLN A 596 -6.55 -11.87 31.85
C GLN A 596 -6.67 -13.38 31.62
N LEU A 597 -5.59 -14.14 31.79
CA LEU A 597 -5.62 -15.60 31.68
C LEU A 597 -6.50 -16.23 32.77
N LEU A 598 -6.35 -15.83 34.04
CA LEU A 598 -7.16 -16.37 35.12
C LEU A 598 -8.65 -16.07 34.92
N SER A 599 -8.96 -14.90 34.37
CA SER A 599 -10.33 -14.52 34.01
C SER A 599 -10.88 -15.37 32.87
N LEU A 600 -10.07 -15.69 31.84
CA LEU A 600 -10.45 -16.64 30.79
C LEU A 600 -10.87 -17.99 31.39
N LEU A 601 -10.03 -18.56 32.27
CA LEU A 601 -10.30 -19.87 32.86
C LEU A 601 -11.60 -19.85 33.69
N ALA A 602 -11.84 -18.76 34.44
CA ALA A 602 -13.05 -18.61 35.24
C ALA A 602 -14.30 -18.49 34.35
N VAL A 603 -14.20 -17.76 33.23
CA VAL A 603 -15.26 -17.64 32.23
C VAL A 603 -15.55 -18.98 31.57
N GLU A 604 -14.55 -19.78 31.23
CA GLU A 604 -14.74 -21.11 30.63
C GLU A 604 -15.37 -22.11 31.62
N GLU A 605 -14.98 -22.05 32.89
CA GLU A 605 -15.59 -22.84 33.96
C GLU A 605 -17.06 -22.47 34.18
N ALA A 606 -17.37 -21.16 34.28
CA ALA A 606 -18.74 -20.68 34.45
C ALA A 606 -19.66 -21.05 33.26
N ASN A 607 -19.11 -21.13 32.05
CA ASN A 607 -19.84 -21.53 30.85
C ASN A 607 -19.85 -23.05 30.62
N GLY A 608 -19.32 -23.86 31.54
CA GLY A 608 -19.29 -25.33 31.43
C GLY A 608 -18.44 -25.86 30.27
N ARG A 609 -17.44 -25.10 29.81
CA ARG A 609 -16.58 -25.48 28.67
C ARG A 609 -15.23 -26.06 29.06
N LYS A 610 -14.92 -26.09 30.35
CA LYS A 610 -13.71 -26.70 30.89
C LYS A 610 -13.71 -28.21 30.62
N THR A 611 -12.68 -28.68 29.94
CA THR A 611 -12.50 -30.09 29.54
C THR A 611 -11.39 -30.80 30.31
N GLY A 612 -10.57 -30.06 31.06
CA GLY A 612 -9.46 -30.60 31.84
C GLY A 612 -8.67 -29.52 32.59
N PRO A 613 -7.54 -29.87 33.21
CA PRO A 613 -6.68 -28.94 33.93
C PRO A 613 -5.88 -28.03 32.99
N THR A 614 -5.45 -26.87 33.49
CA THR A 614 -4.52 -25.95 32.81
C THR A 614 -3.10 -26.10 33.35
N LEU A 615 -2.13 -26.32 32.47
CA LEU A 615 -0.70 -26.27 32.81
C LEU A 615 -0.12 -24.89 32.49
N VAL A 616 0.36 -24.17 33.51
CA VAL A 616 1.15 -22.95 33.36
C VAL A 616 2.63 -23.28 33.51
N VAL A 617 3.43 -23.02 32.48
CA VAL A 617 4.88 -23.18 32.48
C VAL A 617 5.52 -21.81 32.49
N ALA A 618 6.23 -21.48 33.58
CA ALA A 618 6.81 -20.15 33.77
C ALA A 618 8.28 -20.21 34.24
N PRO A 619 9.05 -19.11 34.16
CA PRO A 619 10.36 -19.06 34.79
C PRO A 619 10.31 -19.39 36.29
N THR A 620 11.32 -20.08 36.81
CA THR A 620 11.38 -20.50 38.23
C THR A 620 11.16 -19.34 39.20
N SER A 621 11.57 -18.13 38.81
CA SER A 621 11.41 -16.90 39.57
C SER A 621 9.96 -16.43 39.76
N VAL A 622 9.05 -16.81 38.87
CA VAL A 622 7.66 -16.33 38.88
C VAL A 622 6.63 -17.40 39.25
N VAL A 623 7.04 -18.67 39.36
CA VAL A 623 6.17 -19.78 39.79
C VAL A 623 5.43 -19.47 41.10
N GLY A 624 6.14 -18.93 42.10
CA GLY A 624 5.52 -18.53 43.37
C GLY A 624 4.58 -17.32 43.25
N ASN A 625 4.85 -16.43 42.29
CA ASN A 625 4.00 -15.27 42.04
C ASN A 625 2.66 -15.69 41.41
N TRP A 626 2.70 -16.58 40.43
CA TRP A 626 1.50 -17.16 39.82
C TRP A 626 0.56 -17.80 40.85
N ALA A 627 1.11 -18.57 41.79
CA ALA A 627 0.31 -19.20 42.85
C ALA A 627 -0.38 -18.16 43.75
N ARG A 628 0.31 -17.06 44.09
CA ARG A 628 -0.28 -15.96 44.89
C ARG A 628 -1.33 -15.18 44.12
N GLU A 629 -1.09 -14.89 42.84
CA GLU A 629 -2.05 -14.17 42.01
C GLU A 629 -3.32 -15.00 41.76
N ALA A 630 -3.19 -16.31 41.52
CA ALA A 630 -4.34 -17.19 41.41
C ALA A 630 -5.14 -17.25 42.73
N ALA A 631 -4.48 -17.39 43.88
CA ALA A 631 -5.15 -17.35 45.18
C ALA A 631 -5.84 -16.00 45.48
N ARG A 632 -5.34 -14.90 44.92
CA ARG A 632 -5.93 -13.56 45.06
C ARG A 632 -7.14 -13.36 44.15
N PHE A 633 -6.99 -13.66 42.86
CA PHE A 633 -7.97 -13.29 41.83
C PHE A 633 -9.03 -14.36 41.57
N VAL A 634 -8.72 -15.64 41.78
CA VAL A 634 -9.64 -16.77 41.58
C VAL A 634 -9.52 -17.76 42.75
N PRO A 635 -9.84 -17.34 43.99
CA PRO A 635 -9.63 -18.17 45.19
C PRO A 635 -10.43 -19.48 45.20
N GLY A 636 -11.48 -19.58 44.39
CA GLY A 636 -12.25 -20.81 44.21
C GLY A 636 -11.53 -21.91 43.42
N MET A 637 -10.47 -21.58 42.68
CA MET A 637 -9.73 -22.53 41.86
C MET A 637 -8.64 -23.25 42.66
N LYS A 638 -8.57 -24.57 42.48
CA LYS A 638 -7.53 -25.46 43.04
C LYS A 638 -6.23 -25.33 42.24
N VAL A 639 -5.25 -24.69 42.86
CA VAL A 639 -3.92 -24.47 42.28
C VAL A 639 -2.89 -25.43 42.88
N ARG A 640 -2.12 -26.13 42.03
CA ARG A 640 -1.01 -27.00 42.43
C ARG A 640 0.31 -26.50 41.86
N VAL A 641 1.34 -26.43 42.70
CA VAL A 641 2.70 -26.07 42.25
C VAL A 641 3.53 -27.35 42.06
N HIS A 642 3.89 -27.65 40.82
CA HIS A 642 4.76 -28.77 40.44
C HIS A 642 6.21 -28.30 40.28
N HIS A 643 6.90 -28.08 41.39
CA HIS A 643 8.30 -27.64 41.40
C HIS A 643 9.04 -28.11 42.67
N GLY A 644 10.37 -28.21 42.60
CA GLY A 644 11.21 -28.60 43.74
C GLY A 644 11.47 -30.11 43.87
N THR A 645 12.12 -30.51 44.96
CA THR A 645 12.57 -31.91 45.19
C THR A 645 11.47 -32.82 45.72
N GLY A 646 10.51 -32.29 46.46
CA GLY A 646 9.35 -33.03 47.01
C GLY A 646 8.11 -33.03 46.12
N ARG A 647 8.27 -32.79 44.82
CA ARG A 647 7.14 -32.79 43.86
C ARG A 647 6.65 -34.22 43.58
N LEU A 648 5.34 -34.36 43.40
CA LEU A 648 4.69 -35.64 43.10
C LEU A 648 5.18 -36.21 41.76
N LYS A 649 5.18 -37.53 41.60
CA LYS A 649 5.62 -38.22 40.38
C LYS A 649 4.73 -39.43 40.08
N GLY A 650 4.74 -39.89 38.84
CA GLY A 650 3.95 -41.05 38.43
C GLY A 650 2.46 -40.85 38.68
N ASP A 651 1.79 -41.87 39.22
CA ASP A 651 0.33 -41.90 39.36
C ASP A 651 -0.19 -40.87 40.39
N GLU A 652 0.61 -40.52 41.40
CA GLU A 652 0.25 -39.46 42.36
C GLU A 652 0.17 -38.07 41.70
N LEU A 653 1.05 -37.80 40.72
CA LEU A 653 0.99 -36.57 39.93
C LEU A 653 -0.26 -36.55 39.05
N PHE A 654 -0.64 -37.68 38.47
CA PHE A 654 -1.80 -37.81 37.61
C PHE A 654 -3.09 -37.51 38.38
N ALA A 655 -3.30 -38.19 39.52
CA ALA A 655 -4.47 -37.94 40.38
C ALA A 655 -4.52 -36.49 40.88
N ALA A 656 -3.38 -35.93 41.30
CA ALA A 656 -3.31 -34.56 41.76
C ALA A 656 -3.53 -33.52 40.65
N ALA A 657 -3.20 -33.85 39.40
CA ALA A 657 -3.42 -32.98 38.24
C ALA A 657 -4.88 -33.01 37.75
N GLU A 658 -5.54 -34.17 37.79
CA GLU A 658 -6.98 -34.27 37.45
C GLU A 658 -7.88 -33.53 38.45
N GLU A 659 -7.51 -33.52 39.73
CA GLU A 659 -8.24 -32.76 40.76
C GLU A 659 -7.96 -31.25 40.76
N ALA A 660 -6.94 -30.80 40.04
CA ALA A 660 -6.51 -29.41 40.01
C ALA A 660 -7.14 -28.67 38.84
N ASP A 661 -7.38 -27.38 39.04
CA ASP A 661 -7.81 -26.49 37.96
C ASP A 661 -6.59 -25.92 37.23
N ILE A 662 -5.55 -25.60 38.00
CA ILE A 662 -4.30 -25.01 37.51
C ILE A 662 -3.10 -25.73 38.12
N VAL A 663 -2.20 -26.22 37.25
CA VAL A 663 -0.89 -26.75 37.62
C VAL A 663 0.19 -25.78 37.16
N ILE A 664 1.02 -25.29 38.08
CA ILE A 664 2.10 -24.34 37.80
C ILE A 664 3.45 -25.05 37.89
N SER A 665 4.24 -25.00 36.83
CA SER A 665 5.56 -25.64 36.75
C SER A 665 6.59 -24.67 36.14
N SER A 666 7.86 -25.10 36.10
CA SER A 666 8.91 -24.37 35.39
C SER A 666 9.43 -25.12 34.19
N TYR A 667 9.95 -24.39 33.19
CA TYR A 667 10.52 -24.98 31.97
C TYR A 667 11.51 -26.11 32.23
N GLY A 668 12.40 -25.94 33.23
CA GLY A 668 13.36 -26.95 33.63
C GLY A 668 12.75 -28.18 34.29
N THR A 669 11.65 -28.02 35.04
CA THR A 669 10.91 -29.15 35.64
C THR A 669 10.15 -29.92 34.57
N VAL A 670 9.43 -29.22 33.68
CA VAL A 670 8.70 -29.85 32.57
C VAL A 670 9.63 -30.66 31.67
N ALA A 671 10.83 -30.14 31.37
CA ALA A 671 11.82 -30.87 30.58
C ALA A 671 12.24 -32.21 31.21
N ARG A 672 12.26 -32.30 32.55
CA ARG A 672 12.64 -33.51 33.29
C ARG A 672 11.49 -34.50 33.42
N ASP A 673 10.27 -33.99 33.58
CA ASP A 673 9.10 -34.80 33.93
C ASP A 673 8.09 -34.91 32.75
N VAL A 674 8.51 -34.59 31.52
CA VAL A 674 7.65 -34.59 30.33
C VAL A 674 6.90 -35.92 30.13
N LYS A 675 7.53 -37.04 30.47
CA LYS A 675 6.91 -38.37 30.32
C LYS A 675 5.68 -38.57 31.20
N ASP A 676 5.69 -38.01 32.41
CA ASP A 676 4.55 -38.09 33.32
C ASP A 676 3.51 -37.03 32.95
N LEU A 677 3.94 -35.80 32.65
CA LEU A 677 3.05 -34.70 32.25
C LEU A 677 2.34 -34.96 30.91
N ALA A 678 2.93 -35.73 30.00
CA ALA A 678 2.32 -36.09 28.71
C ALA A 678 1.17 -37.10 28.84
N LYS A 679 1.02 -37.75 30.00
CA LYS A 679 -0.11 -38.66 30.27
C LYS A 679 -1.40 -37.90 30.64
N VAL A 680 -1.27 -36.67 31.12
CA VAL A 680 -2.41 -35.81 31.49
C VAL A 680 -3.00 -35.17 30.23
N ARG A 681 -4.33 -35.18 30.10
CA ARG A 681 -5.04 -34.47 29.03
C ARG A 681 -5.25 -33.01 29.46
N TRP A 682 -4.38 -32.12 29.00
CA TRP A 682 -4.46 -30.69 29.32
C TRP A 682 -5.53 -30.00 28.48
N ASP A 683 -6.36 -29.18 29.12
CA ASP A 683 -7.24 -28.27 28.40
C ASP A 683 -6.39 -27.14 27.79
N HIS A 684 -5.58 -26.50 28.63
CA HIS A 684 -4.65 -25.46 28.24
C HIS A 684 -3.21 -25.81 28.61
N VAL A 685 -2.29 -25.55 27.69
CA VAL A 685 -0.85 -25.39 28.02
C VAL A 685 -0.47 -23.95 27.76
N VAL A 686 -0.08 -23.25 28.83
CA VAL A 686 0.24 -21.83 28.82
C VAL A 686 1.72 -21.63 29.10
N LEU A 687 2.39 -20.88 28.23
CA LEU A 687 3.79 -20.51 28.40
C LEU A 687 3.88 -19.05 28.85
N ASP A 688 4.32 -18.81 30.07
CA ASP A 688 4.64 -17.46 30.55
C ASP A 688 6.11 -17.12 30.27
N GLU A 689 6.36 -15.88 29.84
CA GLU A 689 7.66 -15.47 29.29
C GLU A 689 8.12 -16.42 28.17
N ALA A 690 7.25 -16.59 27.16
CA ALA A 690 7.42 -17.52 26.06
C ALA A 690 8.72 -17.36 25.24
N GLN A 691 9.45 -16.25 25.40
CA GLN A 691 10.82 -16.10 24.88
C GLN A 691 11.78 -17.20 25.41
N ALA A 692 11.44 -17.88 26.52
CA ALA A 692 12.18 -19.05 27.00
C ALA A 692 12.26 -20.19 25.97
N ILE A 693 11.32 -20.25 25.00
CA ILE A 693 11.30 -21.26 23.93
C ILE A 693 11.74 -20.72 22.57
N LYS A 694 12.42 -19.56 22.52
CA LYS A 694 12.87 -18.91 21.28
C LYS A 694 13.67 -19.82 20.34
N ASN A 695 14.42 -20.77 20.92
CA ASN A 695 15.11 -21.80 20.16
C ASN A 695 14.36 -23.15 20.26
N SER A 696 13.76 -23.56 19.14
CA SER A 696 13.00 -24.82 18.99
C SER A 696 13.85 -26.08 19.21
N GLY A 697 15.18 -25.98 19.09
CA GLY A 697 16.10 -27.10 19.26
C GLY A 697 16.36 -27.50 20.71
N THR A 698 16.05 -26.63 21.67
CA THR A 698 16.32 -26.87 23.11
C THR A 698 15.42 -27.97 23.67
N GLN A 699 15.93 -28.72 24.66
CA GLN A 699 15.15 -29.77 25.32
C GLN A 699 13.87 -29.23 25.95
N ALA A 700 13.94 -28.07 26.62
CA ALA A 700 12.75 -27.44 27.19
C ALA A 700 11.68 -27.11 26.13
N SER A 701 12.06 -26.54 24.97
CA SER A 701 11.12 -26.24 23.88
C SER A 701 10.50 -27.51 23.30
N LYS A 702 11.30 -28.56 23.08
CA LYS A 702 10.80 -29.86 22.61
C LYS A 702 9.82 -30.49 23.61
N SER A 703 10.14 -30.45 24.90
CA SER A 703 9.30 -31.03 25.95
C SER A 703 7.95 -30.35 26.06
N VAL A 704 7.88 -29.02 26.07
CA VAL A 704 6.58 -28.32 26.17
C VAL A 704 5.72 -28.51 24.92
N ARG A 705 6.32 -28.63 23.73
CA ARG A 705 5.60 -28.88 22.47
C ARG A 705 5.03 -30.29 22.36
N ALA A 706 5.66 -31.25 23.03
CA ALA A 706 5.23 -32.64 23.05
C ALA A 706 4.03 -32.89 23.98
N LEU A 707 3.66 -31.92 24.83
CA LEU A 707 2.53 -32.07 25.73
C LEU A 707 1.21 -32.01 24.93
N PRO A 708 0.29 -32.97 25.15
CA PRO A 708 -1.04 -32.94 24.54
C PRO A 708 -1.87 -31.84 25.20
N ALA A 709 -2.42 -30.94 24.39
CA ALA A 709 -3.24 -29.84 24.87
C ALA A 709 -4.35 -29.55 23.86
N ARG A 710 -5.58 -29.28 24.32
CA ARG A 710 -6.65 -28.79 23.44
C ARG A 710 -6.25 -27.42 22.88
N HIS A 711 -5.92 -26.47 23.75
CA HIS A 711 -5.61 -25.09 23.40
C HIS A 711 -4.26 -24.65 23.97
N ARG A 712 -3.52 -23.81 23.22
CA ARG A 712 -2.15 -23.39 23.56
C ARG A 712 -2.02 -21.88 23.57
N ILE A 713 -1.52 -21.34 24.68
CA ILE A 713 -1.42 -19.89 24.89
C ILE A 713 0.03 -19.52 25.21
N ALA A 714 0.53 -18.46 24.59
CA ALA A 714 1.84 -17.88 24.89
C ALA A 714 1.66 -16.47 25.46
N LEU A 715 2.23 -16.20 26.62
CA LEU A 715 2.30 -14.88 27.24
C LEU A 715 3.72 -14.33 27.09
N THR A 716 3.84 -13.12 26.57
CA THR A 716 5.15 -12.45 26.40
C THR A 716 5.01 -10.94 26.56
N GLY A 717 6.07 -10.25 26.96
CA GLY A 717 6.13 -8.77 26.95
C GLY A 717 6.49 -8.20 25.57
N THR A 718 7.19 -8.97 24.75
CA THR A 718 7.64 -8.58 23.42
C THR A 718 7.51 -9.78 22.48
N PRO A 719 6.64 -9.74 21.45
CA PRO A 719 6.41 -10.90 20.58
C PRO A 719 7.61 -11.19 19.64
N ILE A 720 8.49 -10.21 19.43
CA ILE A 720 9.73 -10.33 18.68
C ILE A 720 10.81 -9.59 19.48
N GLU A 721 11.86 -10.30 19.91
CA GLU A 721 12.99 -9.63 20.57
C GLU A 721 14.07 -9.25 19.56
N ASN A 722 14.47 -10.17 18.66
CA ASN A 722 15.60 -9.89 17.75
C ASN A 722 15.54 -10.58 16.37
N LYS A 723 14.87 -11.74 16.23
CA LYS A 723 14.87 -12.52 14.97
C LYS A 723 13.50 -13.08 14.64
N LEU A 724 13.17 -13.14 13.35
CA LEU A 724 11.88 -13.72 12.89
C LEU A 724 11.75 -15.20 13.22
N SER A 725 12.87 -15.91 13.38
CA SER A 725 12.89 -17.30 13.86
C SER A 725 12.30 -17.48 15.27
N GLU A 726 12.37 -16.47 16.14
CA GLU A 726 11.81 -16.53 17.50
C GLU A 726 10.28 -16.44 17.44
N LEU A 727 9.76 -15.51 16.62
CA LEU A 727 8.34 -15.38 16.32
C LEU A 727 7.78 -16.69 15.78
N ARG A 728 8.46 -17.30 14.80
CA ARG A 728 8.09 -18.62 14.27
C ARG A 728 8.03 -19.65 15.39
N SER A 729 9.02 -19.71 16.28
CA SER A 729 9.03 -20.68 17.37
C SER A 729 7.77 -20.53 18.24
N ILE A 730 7.42 -19.31 18.66
CA ILE A 730 6.25 -19.08 19.51
C ILE A 730 4.96 -19.42 18.75
N LEU A 731 4.82 -18.97 17.49
CA LEU A 731 3.64 -19.22 16.66
C LEU A 731 3.45 -20.71 16.34
N ASP A 732 4.53 -21.43 16.07
CA ASP A 732 4.52 -22.87 15.82
C ASP A 732 4.23 -23.67 17.09
N PHE A 733 4.47 -23.11 18.28
CA PHE A 733 3.99 -23.74 19.53
C PHE A 733 2.48 -23.61 19.65
N VAL A 734 1.94 -22.39 19.47
CA VAL A 734 0.50 -22.13 19.65
C VAL A 734 -0.35 -22.70 18.50
N ASN A 735 0.13 -22.60 17.25
CA ASN A 735 -0.52 -23.10 16.03
C ASN A 735 0.53 -23.87 15.18
N PRO A 736 0.78 -25.16 15.48
CA PRO A 736 1.74 -25.97 14.75
C PRO A 736 1.45 -25.98 13.24
N GLY A 737 2.49 -25.85 12.41
CA GLY A 737 2.36 -25.92 10.94
C GLY A 737 1.87 -24.66 10.23
N MET A 738 1.33 -23.66 10.96
CA MET A 738 0.73 -22.45 10.37
C MET A 738 1.68 -21.64 9.46
N LEU A 739 2.98 -21.67 9.74
CA LEU A 739 4.04 -20.98 8.98
C LEU A 739 4.90 -21.96 8.15
N GLY A 740 4.45 -23.20 7.98
CA GLY A 740 5.19 -24.25 7.29
C GLY A 740 6.48 -24.68 8.02
N SER A 741 7.33 -25.39 7.27
CA SER A 741 8.58 -25.94 7.79
C SER A 741 9.59 -24.85 8.18
N GLN A 742 10.54 -25.20 9.07
CA GLN A 742 11.58 -24.26 9.51
C GLN A 742 12.48 -23.80 8.35
N SER A 743 12.76 -24.69 7.40
CA SER A 743 13.54 -24.38 6.20
C SER A 743 12.80 -23.43 5.27
N PHE A 744 11.51 -23.68 5.02
CA PHE A 744 10.65 -22.81 4.24
C PHE A 744 10.60 -21.40 4.83
N PHE A 745 10.20 -21.28 6.11
CA PHE A 745 10.08 -19.99 6.78
C PHE A 745 11.39 -19.20 6.76
N ARG A 746 12.52 -19.87 7.02
CA ARG A 746 13.84 -19.22 7.01
C ARG A 746 14.19 -18.69 5.63
N ASN A 747 13.95 -19.46 4.57
CA ASN A 747 14.37 -19.08 3.23
C ASN A 747 13.41 -18.07 2.58
N HIS A 748 12.11 -18.20 2.84
CA HIS A 748 11.07 -17.40 2.18
C HIS A 748 10.79 -16.08 2.92
N PHE A 749 10.79 -16.08 4.27
CA PHE A 749 10.55 -14.89 5.06
C PHE A 749 11.83 -14.37 5.71
N ALA A 750 12.45 -15.15 6.60
CA ALA A 750 13.49 -14.63 7.49
C ALA A 750 14.69 -14.06 6.72
N LYS A 751 15.26 -14.81 5.77
CA LYS A 751 16.42 -14.35 4.98
C LYS A 751 16.10 -13.13 4.11
N VAL A 752 14.92 -13.07 3.51
CA VAL A 752 14.54 -11.96 2.61
C VAL A 752 14.37 -10.68 3.41
N ILE A 753 13.67 -10.76 4.54
CA ILE A 753 13.39 -9.61 5.41
C ILE A 753 14.65 -9.16 6.16
N GLU A 754 15.46 -10.10 6.68
CA GLU A 754 16.66 -9.78 7.47
C GLU A 754 17.86 -9.34 6.62
N ALA A 755 17.94 -9.70 5.32
CA ALA A 755 19.10 -9.37 4.49
C ALA A 755 19.07 -7.97 3.87
N HIS A 756 17.89 -7.44 3.52
CA HIS A 756 17.75 -6.14 2.84
C HIS A 756 16.48 -5.41 3.30
N SER A 757 16.47 -4.88 4.52
CA SER A 757 15.29 -4.27 5.16
C SER A 757 14.65 -3.11 4.37
N GLU A 758 15.36 -2.49 3.43
CA GLU A 758 14.87 -1.38 2.60
C GLU A 758 14.49 -1.79 1.17
N ALA A 759 14.75 -3.02 0.76
CA ALA A 759 14.35 -3.48 -0.58
C ALA A 759 12.81 -3.61 -0.66
N PRO A 760 12.17 -3.21 -1.77
CA PRO A 760 10.71 -3.33 -1.93
C PRO A 760 10.17 -4.74 -1.63
N VAL A 761 10.93 -5.77 -2.03
CA VAL A 761 10.62 -7.19 -1.79
C VAL A 761 10.61 -7.54 -0.29
N ALA A 762 11.50 -6.96 0.51
CA ALA A 762 11.55 -7.21 1.94
C ALA A 762 10.36 -6.57 2.68
N LEU A 763 9.95 -5.38 2.25
CA LEU A 763 8.78 -4.69 2.79
C LEU A 763 7.49 -5.48 2.50
N GLU A 764 7.33 -5.94 1.26
CA GLU A 764 6.22 -6.79 0.83
C GLU A 764 6.15 -8.10 1.65
N MET A 765 7.28 -8.80 1.81
CA MET A 765 7.33 -10.04 2.60
C MET A 765 7.05 -9.79 4.10
N SER A 766 7.46 -8.64 4.63
CA SER A 766 7.18 -8.24 6.01
C SER A 766 5.69 -7.99 6.22
N GLU A 767 5.04 -7.23 5.33
CA GLU A 767 3.59 -7.02 5.38
C GLU A 767 2.83 -8.34 5.26
N ARG A 768 3.27 -9.23 4.36
CA ARG A 768 2.68 -10.56 4.19
C ARG A 768 2.76 -11.38 5.47
N LEU A 769 3.93 -11.43 6.11
CA LEU A 769 4.11 -12.11 7.39
C LEU A 769 3.24 -11.49 8.49
N GLN A 770 3.12 -10.16 8.52
CA GLN A 770 2.28 -9.47 9.49
C GLN A 770 0.80 -9.83 9.31
N ARG A 771 0.29 -9.82 8.07
CA ARG A 771 -1.11 -10.21 7.77
C ARG A 771 -1.39 -11.66 8.19
N LEU A 772 -0.45 -12.57 7.94
CA LEU A 772 -0.58 -14.00 8.29
C LEU A 772 -0.60 -14.27 9.80
N THR A 773 0.12 -13.46 10.58
CA THR A 773 0.34 -13.69 12.01
C THR A 773 -0.56 -12.85 12.92
N ALA A 774 -1.06 -11.71 12.43
CA ALA A 774 -1.88 -10.78 13.19
C ALA A 774 -3.09 -11.40 13.90
N PRO A 775 -3.87 -12.35 13.33
CA PRO A 775 -5.03 -12.92 14.02
C PRO A 775 -4.69 -13.65 15.32
N PHE A 776 -3.46 -14.16 15.44
CA PHE A 776 -3.00 -14.98 16.55
C PHE A 776 -2.23 -14.19 17.60
N ILE A 777 -1.97 -12.90 17.38
CA ILE A 777 -1.16 -12.06 18.25
C ILE A 777 -1.96 -10.84 18.68
N MET A 778 -2.25 -10.74 19.98
CA MET A 778 -2.75 -9.52 20.58
C MET A 778 -1.61 -8.82 21.30
N ARG A 779 -1.29 -7.59 20.89
CA ARG A 779 -0.26 -6.75 21.50
C ARG A 779 -0.82 -5.36 21.82
N ARG A 780 -0.54 -4.89 23.04
CA ARG A 780 -0.85 -3.54 23.51
C ARG A 780 0.33 -2.96 24.27
N LEU A 781 0.57 -1.67 24.09
CA LEU A 781 1.65 -0.93 24.72
C LEU A 781 1.10 -0.01 25.81
N LYS A 782 1.89 0.28 26.86
CA LYS A 782 1.49 1.28 27.87
C LYS A 782 1.29 2.67 27.27
N THR A 783 1.94 2.94 26.13
CA THR A 783 1.82 4.18 25.36
C THR A 783 0.59 4.22 24.44
N ASP A 784 -0.24 3.17 24.39
CA ASP A 784 -1.45 3.21 23.59
C ASP A 784 -2.42 4.23 24.22
N THR A 785 -2.91 5.18 23.42
CA THR A 785 -3.80 6.25 23.89
C THR A 785 -5.08 5.75 24.57
N ALA A 786 -5.54 4.55 24.20
CA ALA A 786 -6.67 3.87 24.83
C ALA A 786 -6.35 3.23 26.21
N ILE A 787 -5.07 3.20 26.62
CA ILE A 787 -4.57 2.66 27.89
C ILE A 787 -4.01 3.77 28.80
N ILE A 788 -3.42 4.82 28.19
CA ILE A 788 -2.78 5.94 28.90
C ILE A 788 -3.70 6.64 29.90
N SER A 789 -5.02 6.70 29.68
CA SER A 789 -5.95 7.35 30.62
C SER A 789 -5.97 6.73 32.02
N ASP A 790 -5.47 5.49 32.18
CA ASP A 790 -5.62 4.68 33.40
C ASP A 790 -4.28 4.35 34.11
N LEU A 791 -3.16 4.99 33.72
CA LEU A 791 -1.84 4.81 34.34
C LEU A 791 -1.24 6.18 34.76
N PRO A 792 -0.59 6.30 35.94
CA PRO A 792 0.10 7.52 36.34
C PRO A 792 1.24 7.87 35.36
N GLU A 793 1.71 9.12 35.39
CA GLU A 793 2.75 9.56 34.45
C GLU A 793 4.12 8.93 34.81
N LYS A 794 4.84 8.46 33.79
CA LYS A 794 6.23 8.00 33.88
C LYS A 794 7.13 9.01 33.19
N ALA A 795 8.05 9.61 33.94
CA ALA A 795 9.06 10.51 33.40
C ALA A 795 10.42 9.79 33.36
N GLU A 796 11.06 9.76 32.18
CA GLU A 796 12.43 9.25 32.05
C GLU A 796 13.41 10.38 31.79
N HIS A 797 14.50 10.41 32.55
CA HIS A 797 15.56 11.40 32.43
C HIS A 797 16.91 10.71 32.28
N VAL A 798 17.66 11.06 31.24
CA VAL A 798 19.06 10.68 31.10
C VAL A 798 19.91 11.80 31.69
N ILE A 799 20.70 11.49 32.71
CA ILE A 799 21.58 12.46 33.39
C ILE A 799 23.03 12.14 32.99
N ALA A 800 23.64 13.06 32.25
CA ALA A 800 25.08 13.03 31.99
C ALA A 800 25.87 13.64 33.15
N VAL A 801 26.83 12.88 33.69
CA VAL A 801 27.75 13.32 34.75
C VAL A 801 29.18 13.33 34.24
N ASP A 802 29.99 14.26 34.72
CA ASP A 802 31.40 14.33 34.36
C ASP A 802 32.23 13.30 35.15
N MET A 803 33.31 12.81 34.56
CA MET A 803 34.30 12.01 35.28
C MET A 803 35.09 12.88 36.26
N THR A 804 35.44 12.32 37.42
CA THR A 804 36.48 12.92 38.27
C THR A 804 37.85 12.84 37.58
N ALA A 805 38.80 13.66 38.00
CA ALA A 805 40.18 13.61 37.49
C ALA A 805 40.81 12.21 37.66
N GLU A 806 40.48 11.52 38.75
CA GLU A 806 40.90 10.13 39.00
C GLU A 806 40.29 9.16 37.97
N GLN A 807 38.98 9.26 37.72
CA GLN A 807 38.29 8.43 36.73
C GLN A 807 38.83 8.66 35.31
N ALA A 808 39.04 9.92 34.91
CA ALA A 808 39.57 10.26 33.59
C ALA A 808 40.99 9.72 33.37
N ALA A 809 41.86 9.79 34.39
CA ALA A 809 43.21 9.22 34.32
C ALA A 809 43.19 7.70 34.17
N LEU A 810 42.36 7.00 34.97
CA LEU A 810 42.20 5.54 34.87
C LEU A 810 41.61 5.12 33.52
N TYR A 811 40.63 5.87 33.02
CA TYR A 811 39.97 5.62 31.74
C TYR A 811 40.96 5.74 30.58
N LYS A 812 41.72 6.85 30.52
CA LYS A 812 42.70 7.09 29.47
C LYS A 812 43.78 6.00 29.44
N ALA A 813 44.36 5.68 30.60
CA ALA A 813 45.36 4.62 30.70
C ALA A 813 44.85 3.24 30.25
N LEU A 814 43.58 2.92 30.55
CA LEU A 814 42.94 1.68 30.10
C LEU A 814 42.77 1.65 28.58
N VAL A 815 42.30 2.73 27.97
CA VAL A 815 42.07 2.83 26.52
C VAL A 815 43.38 2.75 25.76
N ASP A 816 44.41 3.49 26.18
CA ASP A 816 45.72 3.49 25.54
C ASP A 816 46.33 2.07 25.52
N THR A 817 46.32 1.39 26.68
CA THR A 817 46.79 0.00 26.80
C THR A 817 46.01 -0.95 25.88
N MET A 818 44.70 -0.76 25.78
CA MET A 818 43.84 -1.64 24.99
C MET A 818 44.02 -1.44 23.48
N GLN A 819 44.24 -0.21 23.03
CA GLN A 819 44.54 0.10 21.63
C GLN A 819 45.83 -0.60 21.16
N GLU A 820 46.87 -0.63 22.00
CA GLU A 820 48.10 -1.37 21.72
C GLU A 820 47.86 -2.89 21.63
N GLU A 821 47.04 -3.45 22.53
CA GLU A 821 46.74 -4.89 22.51
C GLU A 821 45.83 -5.32 21.34
N LEU A 822 44.93 -4.44 20.89
CA LEU A 822 44.00 -4.69 19.78
C LEU A 822 44.72 -4.94 18.45
N GLN A 823 45.83 -4.23 18.19
CA GLN A 823 46.60 -4.36 16.95
C GLN A 823 47.15 -5.78 16.76
N ASN A 824 47.35 -6.52 17.86
CA ASN A 824 48.04 -7.80 17.87
C ASN A 824 47.12 -9.03 18.02
N ARG A 825 45.80 -8.85 18.23
CA ARG A 825 44.86 -9.95 18.50
C ARG A 825 43.76 -10.07 17.44
N LYS A 826 43.47 -11.30 16.98
CA LYS A 826 42.39 -11.61 16.02
C LYS A 826 41.41 -12.67 16.54
N GLY A 827 40.23 -12.75 15.94
CA GLY A 827 39.23 -13.78 16.22
C GLY A 827 38.67 -13.75 17.65
N ILE A 828 38.53 -14.92 18.28
CA ILE A 828 37.93 -15.05 19.64
C ILE A 828 38.70 -14.27 20.72
N ALA A 829 40.03 -14.17 20.58
CA ALA A 829 40.89 -13.44 21.51
C ALA A 829 40.64 -11.93 21.48
N ARG A 830 40.32 -11.38 20.28
CA ARG A 830 39.87 -10.00 20.13
C ARG A 830 38.54 -9.77 20.85
N LYS A 831 37.54 -10.62 20.58
CA LYS A 831 36.21 -10.50 21.21
C LYS A 831 36.28 -10.54 22.73
N GLY A 832 37.11 -11.44 23.29
CA GLY A 832 37.34 -11.51 24.73
C GLY A 832 37.98 -10.25 25.32
N LEU A 833 38.97 -9.65 24.65
CA LEU A 833 39.61 -8.40 25.07
C LEU A 833 38.65 -7.21 25.01
N VAL A 834 37.81 -7.12 23.98
CA VAL A 834 36.81 -6.05 23.84
C VAL A 834 35.79 -6.12 24.98
N LEU A 835 35.22 -7.29 25.25
CA LEU A 835 34.25 -7.48 26.35
C LEU A 835 34.84 -7.18 27.74
N SER A 836 36.09 -7.59 27.99
CA SER A 836 36.75 -7.31 29.27
C SER A 836 37.03 -5.81 29.43
N THR A 837 37.38 -5.12 28.35
CA THR A 837 37.63 -3.67 28.34
C THR A 837 36.35 -2.87 28.58
N ILE A 838 35.25 -3.21 27.90
CA ILE A 838 33.92 -2.62 28.12
C ILE A 838 33.53 -2.75 29.60
N THR A 839 33.72 -3.94 30.17
CA THR A 839 33.45 -4.19 31.60
C THR A 839 34.28 -3.28 32.49
N ARG A 840 35.59 -3.15 32.21
CA ARG A 840 36.50 -2.29 32.99
C ARG A 840 36.18 -0.80 32.86
N ILE A 841 35.81 -0.34 31.66
CA ILE A 841 35.34 1.03 31.42
C ILE A 841 34.11 1.32 32.28
N LYS A 842 33.11 0.43 32.29
CA LYS A 842 31.92 0.56 33.13
C LYS A 842 32.27 0.60 34.61
N GLN A 843 33.22 -0.21 35.05
CA GLN A 843 33.69 -0.19 36.45
C GLN A 843 34.30 1.16 36.83
N ILE A 844 35.14 1.75 35.96
CA ILE A 844 35.73 3.09 36.16
C ILE A 844 34.62 4.14 36.22
N CYS A 845 33.68 4.12 35.28
CA CYS A 845 32.54 5.04 35.23
C CYS A 845 31.69 4.98 36.51
N ASN A 846 31.50 3.77 37.05
CA ASN A 846 30.80 3.55 38.31
C ASN A 846 31.58 4.11 39.49
N HIS A 847 32.81 3.65 39.71
CA HIS A 847 33.67 4.12 40.80
C HIS A 847 35.12 3.62 40.66
N PRO A 848 36.14 4.43 40.95
CA PRO A 848 37.55 3.97 40.95
C PRO A 848 37.79 2.71 41.79
N ALA A 849 37.26 2.65 43.02
CA ALA A 849 37.35 1.45 43.87
C ALA A 849 36.69 0.19 43.28
N HIS A 850 35.68 0.34 42.40
CA HIS A 850 35.04 -0.80 41.73
C HIS A 850 35.95 -1.38 40.63
N PHE A 851 36.73 -0.53 39.95
CA PHE A 851 37.74 -0.97 38.99
C PHE A 851 39.00 -1.52 39.67
N LEU A 852 39.50 -0.86 40.72
CA LEU A 852 40.72 -1.26 41.42
C LEU A 852 40.52 -2.50 42.31
N GLY A 853 39.32 -2.68 42.87
CA GLY A 853 39.04 -3.78 43.80
C GLY A 853 39.83 -3.71 45.09
N ASP A 854 40.32 -2.53 45.47
CA ASP A 854 41.29 -2.30 46.54
C ASP A 854 40.65 -1.97 47.90
N GLY A 855 39.32 -1.89 47.96
CA GLY A 855 38.59 -1.52 49.18
C GLY A 855 38.73 -0.07 49.59
N SER A 856 39.25 0.80 48.70
CA SER A 856 39.40 2.23 48.98
C SER A 856 38.05 2.93 49.21
N PRO A 857 38.00 3.98 50.06
CA PRO A 857 36.74 4.61 50.46
C PRO A 857 36.03 5.30 49.28
N VAL A 858 34.70 5.44 49.42
CA VAL A 858 33.83 6.12 48.43
C VAL A 858 34.17 7.61 48.29
N THR A 859 34.68 8.22 49.35
CA THR A 859 35.08 9.63 49.39
C THR A 859 36.51 9.78 49.91
N ILE A 860 37.25 10.77 49.41
CA ILE A 860 38.54 11.22 49.97
C ILE A 860 38.37 12.64 50.49
N LYS A 861 38.68 12.87 51.77
CA LYS A 861 38.52 14.19 52.42
C LYS A 861 37.13 14.80 52.23
N GLY A 862 36.08 13.96 52.23
CA GLY A 862 34.70 14.38 52.03
C GLY A 862 34.30 14.64 50.56
N VAL A 863 35.21 14.50 49.60
CA VAL A 863 34.93 14.65 48.16
C VAL A 863 34.69 13.29 47.53
N HIS A 864 33.63 13.18 46.71
CA HIS A 864 33.32 11.96 45.96
C HIS A 864 34.37 11.67 44.88
N ARG A 865 34.72 10.40 44.74
CA ARG A 865 35.66 9.93 43.71
C ARG A 865 34.99 9.52 42.40
N SER A 866 33.66 9.50 42.39
CA SER A 866 32.84 9.16 41.22
C SER A 866 31.76 10.21 40.98
N GLY A 867 31.70 10.72 39.75
CA GLY A 867 30.62 11.61 39.33
C GLY A 867 29.24 10.97 39.45
N LYS A 868 29.11 9.67 39.18
CA LYS A 868 27.85 8.93 39.32
C LYS A 868 27.40 8.81 40.77
N VAL A 869 28.33 8.51 41.68
CA VAL A 869 28.00 8.41 43.11
C VAL A 869 27.67 9.78 43.69
N GLN A 870 28.39 10.83 43.29
CA GLN A 870 28.03 12.20 43.66
C GLN A 870 26.61 12.54 43.21
N LYS A 871 26.25 12.24 41.96
CA LYS A 871 24.91 12.50 41.45
C LYS A 871 23.83 11.65 42.12
N LEU A 872 24.14 10.39 42.44
CA LEU A 872 23.27 9.53 43.24
C LEU A 872 22.94 10.19 44.59
N MET A 873 23.94 10.78 45.25
CA MET A 873 23.71 11.45 46.53
C MET A 873 22.78 12.66 46.38
N GLU A 874 22.97 13.48 45.35
CA GLU A 874 22.06 14.61 45.06
C GLU A 874 20.62 14.14 44.83
N LEU A 875 20.42 13.03 44.09
CA LEU A 875 19.10 12.47 43.84
C LEU A 875 18.47 11.87 45.11
N LEU A 876 19.28 11.22 45.96
CA LEU A 876 18.80 10.68 47.23
C LEU A 876 18.42 11.78 48.21
N ASP A 877 19.21 12.86 48.30
CA ASP A 877 18.89 14.01 49.15
C ASP A 877 17.55 14.64 48.70
N ASN A 878 17.34 14.83 47.38
CA ASN A 878 16.05 15.28 46.84
C ASN A 878 14.90 14.31 47.14
N ALA A 879 15.14 13.00 47.04
CA ALA A 879 14.12 11.99 47.34
C ALA A 879 13.71 12.02 48.82
N ILE A 880 14.65 12.29 49.73
CA ILE A 880 14.36 12.43 51.16
C ILE A 880 13.52 13.68 51.42
N GLU A 881 13.88 14.82 50.81
CA GLU A 881 13.13 16.08 50.93
C GLU A 881 11.69 15.97 50.43
N THR A 882 11.47 15.14 49.41
CA THR A 882 10.16 14.92 48.77
C THR A 882 9.41 13.69 49.29
N ASP A 883 9.90 13.06 50.36
CA ASP A 883 9.33 11.85 50.98
C ASP A 883 9.15 10.66 50.01
N GLN A 884 10.03 10.57 49.01
CA GLN A 884 10.01 9.53 47.98
C GLN A 884 10.84 8.31 48.40
N ARG A 885 10.47 7.14 47.83
CA ARG A 885 11.25 5.91 47.97
C ARG A 885 11.96 5.59 46.67
N VAL A 886 13.19 5.10 46.81
CA VAL A 886 14.14 4.98 45.70
C VAL A 886 14.56 3.53 45.46
N LEU A 887 14.43 3.06 44.22
CA LEU A 887 15.09 1.84 43.76
C LEU A 887 16.39 2.19 43.05
N ILE A 888 17.50 1.60 43.48
CA ILE A 888 18.82 1.83 42.91
C ILE A 888 19.27 0.55 42.21
N PHE A 889 19.36 0.59 40.89
CA PHE A 889 19.77 -0.53 40.06
C PHE A 889 21.26 -0.44 39.69
N THR A 890 21.95 -1.58 39.82
CA THR A 890 23.31 -1.78 39.28
C THR A 890 23.45 -3.18 38.69
N GLN A 891 24.29 -3.34 37.68
CA GLN A 891 24.69 -4.62 37.09
C GLN A 891 25.58 -5.43 38.02
N TYR A 892 26.37 -4.75 38.84
CA TYR A 892 27.51 -5.35 39.51
C TYR A 892 27.25 -5.51 40.99
N LYS A 893 27.22 -6.78 41.44
CA LYS A 893 27.11 -7.10 42.87
C LYS A 893 28.20 -6.40 43.67
N ALA A 894 29.44 -6.46 43.18
CA ALA A 894 30.60 -5.85 43.84
C ALA A 894 30.43 -4.33 44.06
N PHE A 895 29.79 -3.63 43.12
CA PHE A 895 29.50 -2.20 43.30
C PHE A 895 28.39 -1.97 44.32
N GLY A 896 27.33 -2.78 44.30
CA GLY A 896 26.30 -2.75 45.34
C GLY A 896 26.86 -3.05 46.74
N ASP A 897 27.83 -3.96 46.86
CA ASP A 897 28.52 -4.27 48.13
C ASP A 897 29.34 -3.06 48.63
N ILE A 898 29.88 -2.22 47.74
CA ILE A 898 30.56 -0.96 48.09
C ILE A 898 29.55 0.11 48.52
N LEU A 899 28.43 0.23 47.82
CA LEU A 899 27.42 1.27 48.07
C LEU A 899 26.56 1.00 49.31
N GLN A 900 26.18 -0.24 49.57
CA GLN A 900 25.28 -0.58 50.67
C GLN A 900 25.72 -0.02 52.04
N PRO A 901 26.96 -0.24 52.52
CA PRO A 901 27.39 0.30 53.81
C PRO A 901 27.41 1.83 53.82
N TYR A 902 27.91 2.44 52.73
CA TYR A 902 28.00 3.88 52.58
C TYR A 902 26.62 4.56 52.62
N LEU A 903 25.66 4.03 51.86
CA LEU A 903 24.30 4.54 51.83
C LEU A 903 23.56 4.27 53.16
N SER A 904 23.83 3.13 53.81
CA SER A 904 23.19 2.81 55.10
C SER A 904 23.63 3.76 56.21
N GLU A 905 24.92 4.13 56.21
CA GLU A 905 25.46 5.14 57.13
C GLU A 905 24.82 6.51 56.87
N ARG A 906 24.72 6.91 55.60
CA ARG A 906 24.17 8.22 55.22
C ARG A 906 22.66 8.35 55.47
N LEU A 907 21.89 7.29 55.22
CA LEU A 907 20.44 7.29 55.36
C LEU A 907 19.96 6.87 56.76
N GLY A 908 20.88 6.61 57.70
CA GLY A 908 20.56 6.32 59.10
C GLY A 908 19.84 4.97 59.33
N GLY A 909 20.01 4.01 58.42
CA GLY A 909 19.33 2.71 58.49
C GLY A 909 19.87 1.70 57.47
N LYS A 910 19.73 0.41 57.76
CA LYS A 910 20.23 -0.64 56.87
C LYS A 910 19.43 -0.68 55.56
N ILE A 911 20.10 -0.44 54.45
CA ILE A 911 19.49 -0.52 53.12
C ILE A 911 19.48 -1.96 52.62
N PRO A 912 18.32 -2.51 52.21
CA PRO A 912 18.26 -3.82 51.60
C PRO A 912 19.03 -3.85 50.28
N PHE A 913 19.75 -4.95 50.04
CA PHE A 913 20.41 -5.19 48.76
C PHE A 913 19.94 -6.54 48.21
N LEU A 914 19.10 -6.48 47.18
CA LEU A 914 18.52 -7.65 46.54
C LEU A 914 19.40 -8.08 45.35
N HIS A 915 20.08 -9.22 45.50
CA HIS A 915 20.92 -9.81 44.47
C HIS A 915 20.74 -11.34 44.38
N GLY A 916 21.31 -11.96 43.34
CA GLY A 916 21.12 -13.39 43.04
C GLY A 916 21.59 -14.38 44.12
N GLY A 917 22.39 -13.93 45.08
CA GLY A 917 22.89 -14.74 46.20
C GLY A 917 21.97 -14.76 47.42
N VAL A 918 20.93 -13.93 47.46
CA VAL A 918 19.96 -13.90 48.56
C VAL A 918 18.99 -15.08 48.42
N GLY A 919 18.74 -15.83 49.49
CA GLY A 919 17.76 -16.95 49.50
C GLY A 919 16.31 -16.47 49.36
N LYS A 920 15.40 -17.32 48.87
CA LYS A 920 14.01 -16.95 48.54
C LYS A 920 13.27 -16.27 49.71
N THR A 921 13.28 -16.87 50.90
CA THR A 921 12.61 -16.33 52.09
C THR A 921 13.14 -14.95 52.48
N ALA A 922 14.45 -14.73 52.37
CA ALA A 922 15.06 -13.43 52.66
C ALA A 922 14.71 -12.39 51.59
N ARG A 923 14.57 -12.78 50.32
CA ARG A 923 14.10 -11.87 49.25
C ARG A 923 12.66 -11.43 49.47
N ASP A 924 11.76 -12.38 49.73
CA ASP A 924 10.35 -12.09 49.96
C ASP A 924 10.19 -11.11 51.15
N LYS A 925 10.93 -11.35 52.25
CA LYS A 925 10.97 -10.43 53.40
C LYS A 925 11.49 -9.04 53.06
N MET A 926 12.58 -8.91 52.29
CA MET A 926 13.10 -7.59 51.88
C MET A 926 12.07 -6.81 51.06
N VAL A 927 11.33 -7.49 50.19
CA VAL A 927 10.28 -6.87 49.35
C VAL A 927 9.08 -6.45 50.20
N GLU A 928 8.64 -7.30 51.11
CA GLU A 928 7.58 -6.98 52.07
C GLU A 928 7.96 -5.77 52.94
N ASP A 929 9.14 -5.81 53.57
CA ASP A 929 9.62 -4.72 54.43
C ASP A 929 9.70 -3.39 53.65
N PHE A 930 10.21 -3.41 52.41
CA PHE A 930 10.29 -2.22 51.54
C PHE A 930 8.93 -1.66 51.13
N GLN A 931 7.87 -2.47 51.12
CA GLN A 931 6.53 -2.02 50.74
C GLN A 931 5.74 -1.42 51.92
N THR A 932 6.15 -1.63 53.17
CA THR A 932 5.48 -1.09 54.37
C THR A 932 5.74 0.40 54.59
N ASP A 933 4.83 1.16 55.19
CA ASP A 933 4.97 2.63 55.42
C ASP A 933 6.23 3.02 56.24
N ASN A 934 6.71 2.15 57.12
CA ASN A 934 7.95 2.34 57.90
C ASN A 934 9.17 1.61 57.31
N GLY A 935 9.06 1.15 56.06
CA GLY A 935 10.11 0.46 55.34
C GLY A 935 11.32 1.35 54.98
N PRO A 936 12.43 0.75 54.52
CA PRO A 936 13.62 1.49 54.13
C PRO A 936 13.38 2.46 52.96
N ARG A 937 13.99 3.64 53.04
CA ARG A 937 13.84 4.74 52.04
C ARG A 937 14.45 4.42 50.68
N ALA A 938 15.47 3.58 50.66
CA ALA A 938 16.12 3.12 49.44
C ALA A 938 16.32 1.61 49.47
N MET A 939 16.34 0.99 48.29
CA MET A 939 16.72 -0.41 48.12
C MET A 939 17.62 -0.55 46.90
N ILE A 940 18.71 -1.31 47.05
CA ILE A 940 19.62 -1.62 45.95
C ILE A 940 19.18 -2.94 45.31
N LEU A 941 19.19 -3.02 43.99
CA LEU A 941 18.85 -4.22 43.23
C LEU A 941 19.92 -4.51 42.17
N SER A 942 20.34 -5.77 42.07
CA SER A 942 21.11 -6.18 40.90
C SER A 942 20.18 -6.42 39.71
N LEU A 943 20.50 -5.92 38.51
CA LEU A 943 19.62 -6.03 37.32
C LEU A 943 19.17 -7.47 37.03
N LYS A 944 20.07 -8.46 37.20
CA LYS A 944 19.74 -9.89 37.02
C LYS A 944 18.81 -10.46 38.10
N ALA A 945 18.80 -9.90 39.31
CA ALA A 945 17.90 -10.33 40.38
C ALA A 945 16.57 -9.55 40.35
N GLY A 946 16.58 -8.31 39.86
CA GLY A 946 15.40 -7.47 39.61
C GLY A 946 14.54 -7.92 38.41
N GLY A 947 15.08 -8.73 37.50
CA GLY A 947 14.32 -9.35 36.40
C GLY A 947 13.37 -10.49 36.84
N THR A 948 13.30 -10.79 38.15
CA THR A 948 12.33 -11.74 38.71
C THR A 948 10.99 -11.03 38.97
N GLY A 949 9.88 -11.77 39.02
CA GLY A 949 8.48 -11.30 39.08
C GLY A 949 8.04 -10.29 40.15
N LEU A 950 8.93 -9.52 40.76
CA LEU A 950 8.69 -8.72 41.96
C LEU A 950 7.76 -7.54 41.70
N ASN A 951 6.93 -7.21 42.69
CA ASN A 951 6.04 -6.05 42.70
C ASN A 951 6.62 -5.02 43.69
N LEU A 952 7.03 -3.84 43.22
CA LEU A 952 7.75 -2.82 44.01
C LEU A 952 7.08 -1.44 43.89
N THR A 953 5.76 -1.41 44.01
CA THR A 953 4.89 -0.23 43.86
C THR A 953 5.16 0.89 44.87
N ALA A 954 5.75 0.62 46.04
CA ALA A 954 6.07 1.69 47.00
C ALA A 954 7.12 2.71 46.50
N ALA A 955 7.89 2.38 45.46
CA ALA A 955 8.89 3.28 44.88
C ALA A 955 8.31 4.22 43.84
N SER A 956 8.54 5.52 44.02
CA SER A 956 8.20 6.58 43.07
C SER A 956 9.43 7.13 42.33
N MET A 957 10.64 6.72 42.72
CA MET A 957 11.89 7.06 42.03
C MET A 957 12.71 5.80 41.71
N VAL A 958 13.20 5.70 40.49
CA VAL A 958 14.07 4.62 40.01
C VAL A 958 15.36 5.22 39.48
N ILE A 959 16.51 4.73 39.93
CA ILE A 959 17.83 5.19 39.50
C ILE A 959 18.60 4.01 38.92
N HIS A 960 18.97 4.10 37.65
CA HIS A 960 19.93 3.20 37.00
C HIS A 960 21.32 3.81 37.06
N LEU A 961 22.19 3.25 37.90
CA LEU A 961 23.57 3.72 38.05
C LEU A 961 24.47 3.35 36.88
N ASP A 962 24.24 2.20 36.28
CA ASP A 962 25.00 1.74 35.12
C ASP A 962 24.08 1.18 34.05
N ARG A 963 24.38 1.55 32.80
CA ARG A 963 23.52 1.24 31.66
C ARG A 963 23.71 -0.19 31.20
N TRP A 964 22.61 -0.91 31.09
CA TRP A 964 22.49 -2.16 30.40
C TRP A 964 21.98 -1.88 28.99
N TRP A 965 22.85 -2.05 28.00
CA TRP A 965 22.58 -1.63 26.62
C TRP A 965 21.46 -2.38 25.89
N ASN A 966 20.79 -3.33 26.55
CA ASN A 966 19.54 -3.92 26.08
C ASN A 966 18.35 -3.22 26.77
N PRO A 967 17.62 -2.34 26.05
CA PRO A 967 16.50 -1.58 26.61
C PRO A 967 15.41 -2.46 27.23
N ALA A 968 15.19 -3.68 26.72
CA ALA A 968 14.15 -4.58 27.23
C ALA A 968 14.42 -5.02 28.67
N VAL A 969 15.70 -5.22 29.04
CA VAL A 969 16.08 -5.63 30.40
C VAL A 969 15.98 -4.46 31.38
N GLU A 970 16.40 -3.26 30.97
CA GLU A 970 16.24 -2.04 31.78
C GLU A 970 14.76 -1.69 31.97
N ASN A 971 13.96 -1.75 30.90
CA ASN A 971 12.53 -1.51 30.94
C ASN A 971 11.83 -2.54 31.83
N GLN A 972 12.17 -3.83 31.71
CA GLN A 972 11.64 -4.89 32.56
C GLN A 972 11.94 -4.67 34.06
N ALA A 973 13.10 -4.11 34.40
CA ALA A 973 13.47 -3.76 35.77
C ALA A 973 12.76 -2.49 36.26
N THR A 974 12.65 -1.47 35.41
CA THR A 974 11.95 -0.20 35.67
C THR A 974 10.44 -0.40 35.85
N ASP A 975 9.86 -1.25 35.01
CA ASP A 975 8.46 -1.67 35.02
C ASP A 975 8.10 -2.53 36.23
N ARG A 976 8.99 -2.68 37.23
CA ARG A 976 8.64 -3.25 38.55
C ARG A 976 8.13 -2.20 39.52
N ALA A 977 8.59 -0.95 39.38
CA ALA A 977 8.05 0.21 40.08
C ALA A 977 6.85 0.82 39.35
N PHE A 978 6.87 0.82 38.01
CA PHE A 978 5.78 1.31 37.16
C PHE A 978 4.81 0.17 36.76
N ARG A 979 3.98 -0.25 37.73
CA ARG A 979 2.98 -1.32 37.61
C ARG A 979 1.60 -0.88 38.07
N ILE A 980 0.58 -1.61 37.63
CA ILE A 980 -0.80 -1.50 38.16
C ILE A 980 -0.77 -1.72 39.68
N GLY A 981 -1.31 -0.76 40.42
CA GLY A 981 -1.21 -0.67 41.89
C GLY A 981 -0.30 0.47 42.37
N GLN A 982 0.39 1.14 41.45
CA GLN A 982 1.06 2.41 41.69
C GLN A 982 0.05 3.57 41.63
N ASP A 983 0.01 4.40 42.68
CA ASP A 983 -0.82 5.60 42.80
C ASP A 983 -0.02 6.90 42.60
N LYS A 984 1.31 6.81 42.52
CA LYS A 984 2.23 7.95 42.34
C LYS A 984 2.88 7.97 40.96
N ASN A 985 3.17 9.16 40.45
CA ASN A 985 4.02 9.31 39.27
C ASN A 985 5.40 8.72 39.54
N VAL A 986 5.97 8.02 38.55
CA VAL A 986 7.27 7.35 38.67
C VAL A 986 8.31 8.09 37.85
N THR A 987 9.36 8.57 38.51
CA THR A 987 10.49 9.22 37.84
C THR A 987 11.67 8.26 37.73
N VAL A 988 12.20 8.10 36.52
CA VAL A 988 13.29 7.19 36.19
C VAL A 988 14.51 7.98 35.77
N TYR A 989 15.59 7.87 36.53
CA TYR A 989 16.88 8.50 36.23
C TYR A 989 17.86 7.46 35.69
N LYS A 990 18.39 7.69 34.50
CA LYS A 990 19.45 6.89 33.87
C LYS A 990 20.73 7.69 33.88
N ILE A 991 21.70 7.31 34.72
CA ILE A 991 22.95 8.06 34.85
C ILE A 991 23.97 7.54 33.83
N ILE A 992 24.52 8.44 33.02
CA ILE A 992 25.58 8.17 32.04
C ILE A 992 26.79 9.06 32.31
N THR A 993 27.99 8.59 31.99
CA THR A 993 29.20 9.39 32.11
C THR A 993 29.57 10.09 30.80
N ARG A 994 29.70 11.43 30.83
CA ARG A 994 30.07 12.28 29.69
C ARG A 994 31.44 11.95 29.13
N GLY A 995 31.56 12.04 27.81
CA GLY A 995 32.78 11.84 27.04
C GLY A 995 33.23 10.39 26.99
N THR A 996 32.47 9.45 27.56
CA THR A 996 32.81 8.03 27.59
C THR A 996 32.00 7.24 26.57
N MET A 997 32.36 5.97 26.42
CA MET A 997 31.55 4.98 25.72
C MET A 997 30.06 4.98 26.15
N GLU A 998 29.73 5.36 27.40
CA GLU A 998 28.33 5.41 27.82
C GLU A 998 27.51 6.49 27.10
N GLU A 999 28.11 7.66 26.84
CA GLU A 999 27.48 8.74 26.08
C GLU A 999 27.43 8.38 24.59
N SER A 1000 28.52 7.85 24.02
CA SER A 1000 28.55 7.41 22.63
C SER A 1000 27.47 6.35 22.32
N ILE A 1001 27.25 5.39 23.23
CA ILE A 1001 26.18 4.40 23.05
C ILE A 1001 24.80 5.04 23.23
N GLN A 1002 24.66 6.00 24.15
CA GLN A 1002 23.41 6.75 24.29
C GLN A 1002 23.08 7.54 23.02
N ASP A 1003 24.05 8.20 22.39
CA ASP A 1003 23.88 8.93 21.14
C ASP A 1003 23.44 7.99 20.00
N ILE A 1004 24.02 6.78 19.93
CA ILE A 1004 23.59 5.75 18.97
C ILE A 1004 22.14 5.32 19.22
N LEU A 1005 21.72 5.21 20.48
CA LEU A 1005 20.35 4.83 20.85
C LEU A 1005 19.34 5.97 20.58
N ASP A 1006 19.74 7.24 20.78
CA ASP A 1006 18.88 8.42 20.59
C ASP A 1006 18.78 8.86 19.12
N GLY A 1007 19.78 8.53 18.29
CA GLY A 1007 19.91 8.93 16.88
C GLY A 1007 18.84 8.45 15.90
N LYS A 1008 17.80 7.73 16.36
CA LYS A 1008 16.59 7.37 15.57
C LYS A 1008 16.86 6.80 14.17
N THR A 1009 17.89 5.98 13.99
CA THR A 1009 17.98 5.13 12.80
C THR A 1009 17.14 3.89 13.05
N GLN A 1010 16.12 3.62 12.21
CA GLN A 1010 15.33 2.38 12.25
C GLN A 1010 16.19 1.09 12.27
N LEU A 1011 17.47 1.20 11.93
CA LEU A 1011 18.51 0.17 12.02
C LEU A 1011 19.04 -0.11 13.44
N ALA A 1012 19.03 0.86 14.38
CA ALA A 1012 19.65 0.67 15.69
C ALA A 1012 18.95 -0.42 16.53
N GLY A 1013 17.62 -0.54 16.41
CA GLY A 1013 16.85 -1.63 17.02
C GLY A 1013 17.15 -3.01 16.39
N THR A 1014 17.66 -3.03 15.15
CA THR A 1014 17.98 -4.24 14.39
C THR A 1014 19.45 -4.65 14.56
N VAL A 1015 20.35 -3.69 14.79
CA VAL A 1015 21.80 -3.88 14.98
C VAL A 1015 22.16 -4.17 16.45
N VAL A 1016 21.45 -3.55 17.40
CA VAL A 1016 21.66 -3.74 18.85
C VAL A 1016 20.90 -4.99 19.31
N GLY A 1017 21.39 -6.18 18.95
CA GLY A 1017 20.87 -7.45 19.45
C GLY A 1017 21.08 -7.64 20.96
N GLN A 1018 20.67 -8.81 21.52
CA GLN A 1018 20.88 -9.11 22.95
C GLN A 1018 22.35 -8.97 23.40
N GLY A 1019 22.66 -7.86 24.09
CA GLY A 1019 23.89 -7.66 24.85
C GLY A 1019 24.96 -6.85 24.13
N GLU A 1020 26.15 -6.80 24.73
CA GLU A 1020 27.33 -6.04 24.23
C GLU A 1020 27.99 -6.67 22.99
N GLY A 1021 27.42 -7.74 22.44
CA GLY A 1021 28.03 -8.53 21.37
C GLY A 1021 28.24 -7.75 20.07
N TRP A 1022 27.35 -6.83 19.73
CA TRP A 1022 27.48 -5.99 18.53
C TRP A 1022 28.74 -5.12 18.57
N ILE A 1023 29.14 -4.67 19.77
CA ILE A 1023 30.37 -3.88 19.98
C ILE A 1023 31.61 -4.71 19.64
N THR A 1024 31.56 -6.03 19.83
CA THR A 1024 32.68 -6.93 19.52
C THR A 1024 32.86 -7.21 18.02
N GLU A 1025 31.85 -6.89 17.20
CA GLU A 1025 31.88 -7.05 15.75
C GLU A 1025 32.28 -5.77 15.01
N LEU A 1026 32.33 -4.61 15.70
CA LEU A 1026 32.85 -3.36 15.13
C LEU A 1026 34.30 -3.55 14.67
N ASP A 1027 34.70 -2.82 13.64
CA ASP A 1027 36.10 -2.78 13.22
C ASP A 1027 36.96 -2.03 14.27
N THR A 1028 38.27 -1.99 14.06
CA THR A 1028 39.20 -1.43 15.07
C THR A 1028 39.08 0.09 15.17
N ASP A 1029 38.76 0.78 14.08
CA ASP A 1029 38.71 2.24 14.02
C ASP A 1029 37.38 2.74 14.64
N ASP A 1030 36.27 2.09 14.29
CA ASP A 1030 34.95 2.33 14.88
C ASP A 1030 34.97 2.06 16.39
N LEU A 1031 35.62 0.97 16.81
CA LEU A 1031 35.76 0.63 18.22
C LEU A 1031 36.64 1.65 18.96
N ALA A 1032 37.74 2.10 18.36
CA ALA A 1032 38.60 3.13 18.94
C ALA A 1032 37.85 4.47 19.09
N GLN A 1033 37.01 4.84 18.12
CA GLN A 1033 36.18 6.03 18.19
C GLN A 1033 35.04 5.93 19.23
N LEU A 1034 34.52 4.72 19.44
CA LEU A 1034 33.48 4.45 20.44
C LEU A 1034 34.01 4.56 21.88
N ILE A 1035 35.21 4.02 22.13
CA ILE A 1035 35.81 3.97 23.47
C ILE A 1035 36.66 5.19 23.81
N SER A 1036 37.01 6.04 22.85
CA SER A 1036 37.83 7.23 23.10
C SER A 1036 37.16 8.20 24.07
N TYR A 1037 37.97 8.81 24.94
CA TYR A 1037 37.47 9.82 25.87
C TYR A 1037 37.41 11.19 25.18
N ARG A 1038 36.22 11.78 25.08
CA ARG A 1038 35.97 13.11 24.49
C ARG A 1038 35.81 14.16 25.59
N GLY A 1039 36.92 14.49 26.27
CA GLY A 1039 36.91 15.53 27.30
C GLY A 1039 36.95 16.94 26.70
N GLN A 1040 36.33 17.93 27.36
CA GLN A 1040 36.50 19.35 27.02
C GLN A 1040 37.96 19.79 27.30
N ASN A 1041 38.83 19.63 26.31
CA ASN A 1041 40.04 20.41 26.00
C ASN A 1041 40.81 19.71 24.86
N ASP A 1042 40.14 19.53 23.72
CA ASP A 1042 40.74 19.47 22.38
C ASP A 1042 39.83 20.24 21.40
#